data_AF-A0A9Q0U277-F1
#
_entry.id   AF-A0A9Q0U277-F1
#
_cell.length_a   1.000
_cell.length_b   1.000
_cell.length_c   1.000
_cell.angle_alpha   90.00
_cell.angle_beta   90.00
_cell.angle_gamma   90.00
#
_symmetry.space_group_name_H-M   'P 1'
#
loop_
_entity.id
_entity.type
_entity.pdbx_description
1 polymer ?
#
loop_
_entity_poly.entity_id
_entity_poly.type
_entity_poly.pdbx_seq_one_letter_code
_entity_poly.pdbx_strand_id
1 'polypeptide(L)'
;MALPVFSFPAHVNSVTNKINQIHVKKRANGVCASLSERGAYHSQNPPTPLLDTINYPIHLKNLSVKELKQLADELRSDVIFNVSKTGGHLGSSLGVVELTVALHYVFNAPQDKILWDVGHQSYPHKILTGRRDKMHTIRQTNGLAGFTKRSESEYDCFGTGHSSTTISAGLGMAVGRDLKGKTNKVVAVIGDGAMTAGQAYEAMNNAGYLDSDMIVILNDNKQVSLPTANLEGPIPPVGALSSALSRLQSNRPLRELREVAKGVTKQIGGPMHELAAKVDEYARGMIGGSGSTLFEELGLYYIGPVDGHNIDDLIAILKEVKSTKTTGPVLIHVVTEKGRGYPFAERAADKYHGVAKFDPATGKQFKGSPSTQSYTTYFAEALIAEAEADKDIVAIHAAMGGGTGLNLFHSRFPTRCFDVGIAEQHAVTFAAGLACEGLKPFCAIYSSFLQRAYDQVVHDVDLQKLPVRFAMDRAGLVGADGPTHCGAFDVTFMACLPNMVVMAPSDEAELFHMIATATAIDDRPSCFRYPRGNGVGVQLPPGNKGIPLEVGKGRMLIEGERVALLGYGTAVQSCLAAASIVEHHGIRLTVADARFCKPLDHALIRSLAKSHEILITVEEGSIGGFGSHVAQFLALDGLLDGKLKWRPVVLPDRYIDHGSPADQLVEAGLTPSHIAATVFNILGQRRQALEIMSFEEVKRRNQFSHGQALHFYLLNNANFHDFPLENAKCQRKLLLFIRKFVIKIQTESNIAFIGDARVAGNGSSLSTHSRTQWVQVLDESCTSNPSNLLNVILEIWEPLPLISRS
;
A
#
# COMPACT_ATOMS: atom_id res chain seq x y z
N MET A 1 -28.73 23.51 54.98
CA MET A 1 -29.64 24.67 54.97
C MET A 1 -28.94 25.81 54.24
N ALA A 2 -29.68 26.48 53.34
CA ALA A 2 -29.33 27.67 52.54
C ALA A 2 -28.38 27.50 51.33
N LEU A 3 -29.01 27.60 50.15
CA LEU A 3 -28.54 27.73 48.75
C LEU A 3 -27.99 29.17 48.46
N PRO A 4 -27.83 29.63 47.20
CA PRO A 4 -26.83 29.31 46.16
C PRO A 4 -26.15 30.60 45.60
N VAL A 5 -25.15 30.47 44.71
CA VAL A 5 -24.58 31.59 43.96
C VAL A 5 -25.07 31.56 42.51
N PHE A 6 -25.70 32.66 42.08
CA PHE A 6 -26.18 32.95 40.72
C PHE A 6 -25.14 33.74 39.91
N SER A 7 -25.14 33.47 38.61
CA SER A 7 -24.54 34.18 37.47
C SER A 7 -25.00 35.64 37.31
N PHE A 8 -24.20 36.50 36.63
CA PHE A 8 -24.66 37.53 35.66
C PHE A 8 -23.47 38.29 34.98
N PRO A 9 -23.68 39.11 33.91
CA PRO A 9 -22.84 39.12 32.70
C PRO A 9 -22.20 40.50 32.39
N ALA A 10 -21.48 40.62 31.26
CA ALA A 10 -20.96 41.90 30.76
C ALA A 10 -21.62 42.31 29.43
N HIS A 11 -22.32 43.44 29.49
CA HIS A 11 -22.62 44.44 28.45
C HIS A 11 -21.30 45.11 27.96
N VAL A 12 -21.10 45.79 26.82
CA VAL A 12 -21.91 46.33 25.71
C VAL A 12 -20.98 47.00 24.67
N ASN A 13 -21.49 47.13 23.42
CA ASN A 13 -21.36 48.24 22.46
C ASN A 13 -20.74 48.02 21.06
N SER A 14 -21.55 48.46 20.11
CA SER A 14 -21.43 48.55 18.66
C SER A 14 -20.82 49.89 18.22
N VAL A 15 -20.11 49.93 17.08
CA VAL A 15 -20.16 51.02 16.08
C VAL A 15 -19.82 50.46 14.69
N THR A 16 -20.68 50.79 13.72
CA THR A 16 -20.63 50.54 12.27
C THR A 16 -19.61 51.41 11.51
N ASN A 17 -19.02 50.91 10.41
CA ASN A 17 -18.95 51.67 9.15
C ASN A 17 -18.53 50.85 7.91
N LYS A 18 -19.19 51.17 6.78
CA LYS A 18 -19.05 50.67 5.41
C LYS A 18 -17.71 51.05 4.77
N ILE A 19 -17.08 50.14 3.99
CA ILE A 19 -16.13 50.51 2.93
C ILE A 19 -16.27 49.61 1.68
N ASN A 20 -16.74 50.26 0.60
CA ASN A 20 -16.48 50.16 -0.84
C ASN A 20 -15.99 48.85 -1.50
N GLN A 21 -16.86 48.35 -2.39
CA GLN A 21 -16.49 47.59 -3.59
C GLN A 21 -15.73 48.46 -4.58
N ILE A 22 -14.59 47.99 -5.07
CA ILE A 22 -13.90 48.53 -6.25
C ILE A 22 -13.89 47.46 -7.34
N HIS A 23 -14.59 47.75 -8.44
CA HIS A 23 -14.51 47.02 -9.71
C HIS A 23 -13.14 47.26 -10.37
N VAL A 24 -12.43 46.19 -10.73
CA VAL A 24 -11.29 46.26 -11.65
C VAL A 24 -11.61 45.45 -12.92
N LYS A 25 -11.57 46.16 -14.05
CA LYS A 25 -11.85 45.70 -15.42
C LYS A 25 -10.88 44.62 -15.89
N LYS A 26 -11.42 43.59 -16.56
CA LYS A 26 -10.69 42.70 -17.47
C LYS A 26 -9.97 43.50 -18.56
N ARG A 27 -8.66 43.30 -18.72
CA ARG A 27 -7.96 43.51 -19.99
C ARG A 27 -7.21 42.23 -20.37
N ALA A 28 -7.36 41.87 -21.64
CA ALA A 28 -6.69 40.77 -22.31
C ALA A 28 -5.27 41.17 -22.74
N ASN A 29 -4.48 40.13 -23.01
CA ASN A 29 -3.16 40.08 -23.64
C ASN A 29 -1.93 40.24 -22.74
N GLY A 30 -1.11 39.18 -22.77
CA GLY A 30 0.31 39.20 -22.41
C GLY A 30 0.59 38.85 -20.95
N VAL A 31 0.85 37.58 -20.65
CA VAL A 31 1.46 37.20 -19.38
C VAL A 31 2.55 36.15 -19.61
N CYS A 32 3.79 36.59 -19.47
CA CYS A 32 4.95 35.77 -19.21
C CYS A 32 5.70 36.42 -18.04
N ALA A 33 6.02 35.65 -17.00
CA ALA A 33 6.96 36.04 -15.94
C ALA A 33 7.49 34.79 -15.22
N SER A 34 8.73 34.88 -14.75
CA SER A 34 9.65 33.85 -14.28
C SER A 34 9.17 32.92 -13.15
N LEU A 35 9.89 31.81 -12.96
CA LEU A 35 9.76 30.80 -11.90
C LEU A 35 10.03 31.38 -10.49
N SER A 36 9.06 32.14 -9.99
CA SER A 36 8.84 32.48 -8.59
C SER A 36 7.35 32.85 -8.43
N GLU A 37 6.63 32.15 -7.54
CA GLU A 37 5.26 32.45 -7.07
C GLU A 37 4.04 32.18 -8.00
N ARG A 38 4.18 31.62 -9.21
CA ARG A 38 3.02 31.16 -10.03
C ARG A 38 3.23 29.81 -10.71
N GLY A 39 3.46 28.74 -9.94
CA GLY A 39 3.40 27.39 -10.49
C GLY A 39 1.99 27.05 -10.97
N ALA A 40 1.76 26.97 -12.28
CA ALA A 40 0.55 26.38 -12.82
C ALA A 40 0.66 24.87 -12.70
N TYR A 41 -0.09 24.26 -11.78
CA TYR A 41 -0.19 22.80 -11.74
C TYR A 41 -1.13 22.35 -12.86
N HIS A 42 -0.58 21.59 -13.80
CA HIS A 42 -1.30 21.21 -15.00
C HIS A 42 -2.17 19.97 -14.72
N SER A 43 -3.46 20.07 -15.05
CA SER A 43 -4.36 18.91 -15.09
C SER A 43 -4.13 18.04 -16.33
N GLN A 44 -3.46 18.59 -17.34
CA GLN A 44 -2.96 17.96 -18.57
C GLN A 44 -1.41 17.85 -18.52
N ASN A 45 -0.79 17.26 -19.55
CA ASN A 45 0.66 17.08 -19.60
C ASN A 45 1.39 18.43 -19.37
N PRO A 46 2.30 18.52 -18.39
CA PRO A 46 3.06 19.74 -18.15
C PRO A 46 4.06 19.99 -19.30
N PRO A 47 4.39 21.25 -19.63
CA PRO A 47 5.45 21.55 -20.59
C PRO A 47 6.81 21.26 -19.96
N THR A 48 7.53 20.29 -20.52
CA THR A 48 8.82 19.81 -19.98
C THR A 48 9.88 19.69 -21.08
N PRO A 49 10.20 20.78 -21.80
CA PRO A 49 11.04 20.73 -22.99
C PRO A 49 12.44 20.17 -22.74
N LEU A 50 13.02 20.34 -21.55
CA LEU A 50 14.32 19.78 -21.22
C LEU A 50 14.20 18.30 -20.87
N LEU A 51 13.26 17.92 -20.00
CA LEU A 51 13.01 16.53 -19.61
C LEU A 51 12.61 15.66 -20.80
N ASP A 52 11.96 16.22 -21.82
CA ASP A 52 11.62 15.53 -23.08
C ASP A 52 12.87 15.06 -23.85
N THR A 53 14.04 15.66 -23.59
CA THR A 53 15.32 15.24 -24.18
C THR A 53 16.05 14.18 -23.33
N ILE A 54 15.56 13.89 -22.13
CA ILE A 54 16.23 13.05 -21.13
C ILE A 54 15.49 11.72 -20.97
N ASN A 55 16.05 10.65 -21.54
CA ASN A 55 15.57 9.28 -21.34
C ASN A 55 16.44 8.50 -20.36
N TYR A 56 17.74 8.78 -20.30
CA TYR A 56 18.71 8.01 -19.50
C TYR A 56 19.71 8.93 -18.80
N PRO A 57 20.37 8.46 -17.71
CA PRO A 57 21.34 9.26 -16.96
C PRO A 57 22.49 9.84 -17.80
N ILE A 58 22.86 9.18 -18.90
CA ILE A 58 23.90 9.66 -19.82
C ILE A 58 23.55 11.00 -20.49
N HIS A 59 22.25 11.30 -20.68
CA HIS A 59 21.82 12.56 -21.28
C HIS A 59 22.00 13.77 -20.33
N LEU A 60 22.13 13.53 -19.01
CA LEU A 60 22.34 14.61 -18.05
C LEU A 60 23.77 15.16 -18.09
N LYS A 61 24.75 14.35 -18.51
CA LYS A 61 26.19 14.63 -18.31
C LYS A 61 26.69 15.94 -18.93
N ASN A 62 26.06 16.38 -20.02
CA ASN A 62 26.43 17.58 -20.75
C ASN A 62 25.60 18.82 -20.39
N LEU A 63 24.65 18.70 -19.46
CA LEU A 63 23.84 19.83 -19.02
C LEU A 63 24.66 20.76 -18.12
N SER A 64 24.47 22.06 -18.33
CA SER A 64 24.93 23.11 -17.43
C SER A 64 24.15 23.06 -16.11
N VAL A 65 24.71 23.63 -15.04
CA VAL A 65 24.01 23.68 -13.74
C VAL A 65 22.68 24.43 -13.83
N LYS A 66 22.57 25.43 -14.71
CA LYS A 66 21.32 26.15 -14.97
C LYS A 66 20.26 25.22 -15.58
N GLU A 67 20.65 24.40 -16.54
CA GLU A 67 19.78 23.38 -17.14
C GLU A 67 19.40 22.30 -16.11
N LEU A 68 20.30 21.89 -15.22
CA LEU A 68 19.97 20.93 -14.16
C LEU A 68 18.92 21.47 -13.18
N LYS A 69 18.95 22.76 -12.86
CA LYS A 69 17.90 23.42 -12.06
C LYS A 69 16.57 23.42 -12.79
N GLN A 70 16.55 23.75 -14.08
CA GLN A 70 15.35 23.65 -14.90
C GLN A 70 14.83 22.21 -14.98
N LEU A 71 15.73 21.22 -15.13
CA LEU A 71 15.37 19.81 -15.17
C LEU A 71 14.70 19.37 -13.88
N ALA A 72 15.16 19.84 -12.72
CA ALA A 72 14.52 19.55 -11.43
C ALA A 72 13.09 20.12 -11.35
N ASP A 73 12.85 21.34 -11.84
CA ASP A 73 11.50 21.93 -11.87
C ASP A 73 10.55 21.17 -12.82
N GLU A 74 11.04 20.78 -13.99
CA GLU A 74 10.27 19.97 -14.95
C GLU A 74 9.98 18.57 -14.41
N LEU A 75 10.98 17.92 -13.81
CA LEU A 75 10.84 16.59 -13.19
C LEU A 75 9.85 16.60 -12.03
N ARG A 76 9.89 17.62 -11.19
CA ARG A 76 8.91 17.84 -10.11
C ARG A 76 7.48 17.94 -10.67
N SER A 77 7.30 18.72 -11.73
CA SER A 77 6.00 18.89 -12.38
C SER A 77 5.48 17.58 -12.99
N ASP A 78 6.37 16.80 -13.62
CA ASP A 78 6.05 15.50 -14.21
C ASP A 78 5.65 14.46 -13.15
N VAL A 79 6.33 14.45 -12.00
CA VAL A 79 5.96 13.60 -10.85
C VAL A 79 4.57 13.98 -10.32
N ILE A 80 4.30 15.26 -10.08
CA ILE A 80 2.99 15.72 -9.59
C ILE A 80 1.89 15.30 -10.56
N PHE A 81 2.09 15.51 -11.86
CA PHE A 81 1.12 15.15 -12.89
C PHE A 81 0.82 13.64 -12.93
N ASN A 82 1.86 12.79 -12.99
CA ASN A 82 1.66 11.35 -13.09
C ASN A 82 1.00 10.77 -11.84
N VAL A 83 1.47 11.17 -10.65
CA VAL A 83 0.93 10.68 -9.37
C VAL A 83 -0.49 11.21 -9.12
N SER A 84 -0.85 12.36 -9.66
CA SER A 84 -2.23 12.86 -9.67
C SER A 84 -3.22 11.88 -10.31
N LYS A 85 -2.79 11.14 -11.34
CA LYS A 85 -3.65 10.21 -12.08
C LYS A 85 -3.72 8.82 -11.43
N THR A 86 -2.68 8.42 -10.72
CA THR A 86 -2.54 7.06 -10.18
C THR A 86 -2.72 6.98 -8.67
N GLY A 87 -2.48 8.07 -7.94
CA GLY A 87 -2.17 8.02 -6.51
C GLY A 87 -0.76 7.45 -6.27
N GLY A 88 -0.26 7.51 -5.04
CA GLY A 88 1.14 7.11 -4.82
C GLY A 88 1.86 7.81 -3.70
N HIS A 89 3.16 7.55 -3.66
CA HIS A 89 4.10 8.19 -2.74
C HIS A 89 4.60 9.52 -3.31
N LEU A 90 3.82 10.59 -3.10
CA LEU A 90 4.12 11.90 -3.66
C LEU A 90 5.14 12.66 -2.81
N GLY A 91 4.85 12.88 -1.53
CA GLY A 91 5.65 13.75 -0.66
C GLY A 91 7.12 13.34 -0.56
N SER A 92 7.39 12.04 -0.42
CA SER A 92 8.74 11.47 -0.38
C SER A 92 9.49 11.69 -1.70
N SER A 93 8.82 11.50 -2.83
CA SER A 93 9.39 11.67 -4.17
C SER A 93 9.74 13.12 -4.48
N LEU A 94 8.90 14.08 -4.07
CA LEU A 94 9.15 15.51 -4.27
C LEU A 94 10.36 16.03 -3.47
N GLY A 95 10.62 15.46 -2.30
CA GLY A 95 11.73 15.85 -1.44
C GLY A 95 13.12 15.50 -1.99
N VAL A 96 13.22 14.53 -2.90
CA VAL A 96 14.51 14.04 -3.42
C VAL A 96 14.75 14.37 -4.89
N VAL A 97 13.97 15.28 -5.49
CA VAL A 97 14.10 15.64 -6.91
C VAL A 97 15.50 16.14 -7.24
N GLU A 98 15.99 17.15 -6.53
CA GLU A 98 17.33 17.72 -6.75
C GLU A 98 18.44 16.71 -6.46
N LEU A 99 18.31 15.96 -5.37
CA LEU A 99 19.24 14.88 -5.01
C LEU A 99 19.33 13.82 -6.11
N THR A 100 18.19 13.42 -6.68
CA THR A 100 18.15 12.42 -7.76
C THR A 100 18.82 12.94 -9.03
N VAL A 101 18.56 14.19 -9.41
CA VAL A 101 19.21 14.84 -10.56
C VAL A 101 20.72 14.89 -10.34
N ALA A 102 21.18 15.33 -9.15
CA ALA A 102 22.60 15.42 -8.83
C ALA A 102 23.28 14.04 -8.84
N LEU A 103 22.62 13.01 -8.28
CA LEU A 103 23.11 11.63 -8.29
C LEU A 103 23.32 11.09 -9.70
N HIS A 104 22.30 11.20 -10.56
CA HIS A 104 22.40 10.72 -11.94
C HIS A 104 23.31 11.58 -12.81
N TYR A 105 23.51 12.86 -12.47
CA TYR A 105 24.49 13.72 -13.11
C TYR A 105 25.94 13.33 -12.75
N VAL A 106 26.22 13.00 -11.49
CA VAL A 106 27.59 12.69 -11.02
C VAL A 106 27.98 11.22 -11.23
N PHE A 107 27.09 10.28 -10.93
CA PHE A 107 27.35 8.84 -11.00
C PHE A 107 26.94 8.23 -12.34
N ASN A 108 27.65 7.19 -12.76
CA ASN A 108 27.46 6.51 -14.04
C ASN A 108 26.58 5.27 -13.83
N ALA A 109 25.30 5.46 -13.50
CA ALA A 109 24.37 4.35 -13.44
C ALA A 109 24.09 3.81 -14.87
N PRO A 110 23.98 2.48 -15.07
CA PRO A 110 23.88 1.43 -14.05
C PRO A 110 25.22 0.80 -13.62
N GLN A 111 26.36 1.28 -14.11
CA GLN A 111 27.68 0.78 -13.70
C GLN A 111 27.93 1.09 -12.22
N ASP A 112 27.81 2.36 -11.84
CA ASP A 112 27.71 2.78 -10.45
C ASP A 112 26.34 2.35 -9.89
N LYS A 113 26.33 1.84 -8.65
CA LYS A 113 25.14 1.30 -7.99
C LYS A 113 24.51 2.37 -7.11
N ILE A 114 23.24 2.68 -7.37
CA ILE A 114 22.45 3.62 -6.56
C ILE A 114 21.27 2.83 -5.99
N LEU A 115 21.26 2.66 -4.66
CA LEU A 115 20.24 1.94 -3.92
C LEU A 115 19.33 2.97 -3.23
N TRP A 116 18.01 2.73 -3.26
CA TRP A 116 17.01 3.60 -2.64
C TRP A 116 16.28 2.88 -1.53
N ASP A 117 16.53 3.25 -0.28
CA ASP A 117 15.92 2.59 0.88
C ASP A 117 14.41 2.75 0.89
N VAL A 118 13.65 1.69 1.19
CA VAL A 118 12.20 1.54 0.94
C VAL A 118 11.83 1.64 -0.55
N GLY A 119 12.30 2.67 -1.27
CA GLY A 119 12.08 2.90 -2.70
C GLY A 119 10.90 3.80 -3.02
N HIS A 120 10.10 4.20 -2.02
CA HIS A 120 8.93 5.07 -2.18
C HIS A 120 9.26 6.52 -2.59
N GLN A 121 10.52 6.93 -2.49
CA GLN A 121 11.06 8.22 -2.94
C GLN A 121 11.67 8.14 -4.35
N SER A 122 11.66 6.97 -4.99
CA SER A 122 12.39 6.72 -6.25
C SER A 122 11.65 7.11 -7.54
N TYR A 123 10.51 7.81 -7.46
CA TYR A 123 9.75 8.16 -8.68
C TYR A 123 10.56 9.06 -9.63
N PRO A 124 11.28 10.10 -9.16
CA PRO A 124 12.19 10.87 -10.03
C PRO A 124 13.29 9.98 -10.64
N HIS A 125 13.77 8.99 -9.88
CA HIS A 125 14.76 8.03 -10.37
C HIS A 125 14.20 7.18 -11.52
N LYS A 126 12.97 6.67 -11.40
CA LYS A 126 12.30 5.90 -12.47
C LYS A 126 12.13 6.74 -13.74
N ILE A 127 11.70 7.99 -13.62
CA ILE A 127 11.55 8.91 -14.74
C ILE A 127 12.88 9.11 -15.49
N LEU A 128 13.98 9.40 -14.77
CA LEU A 128 15.30 9.66 -15.35
C LEU A 128 16.03 8.40 -15.87
N THR A 129 15.41 7.22 -15.78
CA THR A 129 16.01 5.92 -16.14
C THR A 129 15.12 5.12 -17.09
N GLY A 130 14.53 5.82 -18.06
CA GLY A 130 13.86 5.22 -19.23
C GLY A 130 12.43 4.75 -18.98
N ARG A 131 11.79 5.14 -17.87
CA ARG A 131 10.43 4.68 -17.50
C ARG A 131 9.38 5.78 -17.45
N ARG A 132 9.70 6.98 -17.94
CA ARG A 132 8.82 8.14 -17.91
C ARG A 132 7.46 7.88 -18.58
N ASP A 133 7.47 7.26 -19.75
CA ASP A 133 6.28 6.91 -20.54
C ASP A 133 5.33 5.97 -19.79
N LYS A 134 5.84 5.14 -18.88
CA LYS A 134 5.08 4.17 -18.08
C LYS A 134 4.63 4.69 -16.72
N MET A 135 4.98 5.92 -16.32
CA MET A 135 4.63 6.44 -14.99
C MET A 135 3.13 6.50 -14.72
N HIS A 136 2.30 6.64 -15.76
CA HIS A 136 0.84 6.58 -15.64
C HIS A 136 0.29 5.19 -15.22
N THR A 137 1.15 4.15 -15.21
CA THR A 137 0.82 2.78 -14.78
C THR A 137 1.32 2.45 -13.38
N ILE A 138 2.02 3.37 -12.70
CA ILE A 138 2.66 3.08 -11.41
C ILE A 138 1.65 2.56 -10.37
N ARG A 139 2.01 1.47 -9.70
CA ARG A 139 1.23 0.71 -8.71
C ARG A 139 -0.08 0.10 -9.23
N GLN A 140 -0.33 0.13 -10.54
CA GLN A 140 -1.47 -0.53 -11.15
C GLN A 140 -1.10 -1.95 -11.60
N THR A 141 -2.11 -2.80 -11.74
CA THR A 141 -1.97 -4.17 -12.24
C THR A 141 -1.21 -4.17 -13.57
N ASN A 142 -0.14 -4.98 -13.67
CA ASN A 142 0.78 -5.04 -14.83
C ASN A 142 1.55 -3.74 -15.15
N GLY A 143 1.55 -2.75 -14.25
CA GLY A 143 2.28 -1.49 -14.39
C GLY A 143 3.61 -1.46 -13.63
N LEU A 144 4.22 -0.29 -13.52
CA LEU A 144 5.45 -0.09 -12.73
C LEU A 144 5.20 -0.32 -11.24
N ALA A 145 6.16 -0.90 -10.53
CA ALA A 145 6.13 -1.03 -9.08
C ALA A 145 6.23 0.36 -8.40
N GLY A 146 5.61 0.50 -7.23
CA GLY A 146 5.75 1.70 -6.39
C GLY A 146 7.13 1.85 -5.74
N PHE A 147 8.01 0.86 -5.90
CA PHE A 147 9.34 0.79 -5.30
C PHE A 147 10.36 0.34 -6.35
N THR A 148 11.65 0.33 -5.99
CA THR A 148 12.68 -0.22 -6.89
C THR A 148 12.52 -1.74 -7.01
N LYS A 149 12.55 -2.27 -8.24
CA LYS A 149 12.37 -3.70 -8.55
C LYS A 149 13.39 -4.14 -9.58
N ARG A 150 14.26 -5.09 -9.21
CA ARG A 150 15.37 -5.56 -10.06
C ARG A 150 14.94 -6.07 -11.43
N SER A 151 13.80 -6.75 -11.51
CA SER A 151 13.27 -7.27 -12.78
C SER A 151 12.62 -6.20 -13.65
N GLU A 152 12.39 -4.98 -13.12
CA GLU A 152 11.77 -3.87 -13.85
C GLU A 152 12.81 -3.03 -14.59
N SER A 153 14.02 -2.86 -14.04
CA SER A 153 15.07 -2.04 -14.66
C SER A 153 16.47 -2.41 -14.16
N GLU A 154 17.47 -2.32 -15.05
CA GLU A 154 18.89 -2.46 -14.67
C GLU A 154 19.39 -1.36 -13.71
N TYR A 155 18.69 -0.23 -13.68
CA TYR A 155 18.95 0.89 -12.78
C TYR A 155 18.46 0.62 -11.34
N ASP A 156 17.55 -0.35 -11.16
CA ASP A 156 17.05 -0.81 -9.86
C ASP A 156 17.95 -1.95 -9.35
N CYS A 157 19.20 -1.64 -9.01
CA CYS A 157 20.21 -2.67 -8.71
C CYS A 157 19.90 -3.55 -7.48
N PHE A 158 19.06 -3.06 -6.57
CA PHE A 158 18.51 -3.78 -5.43
C PHE A 158 17.00 -3.50 -5.35
N GLY A 159 16.20 -4.49 -4.98
CA GLY A 159 14.75 -4.34 -4.83
C GLY A 159 14.40 -3.99 -3.39
N THR A 160 13.47 -3.06 -3.19
CA THR A 160 13.13 -2.55 -1.85
C THR A 160 11.62 -2.48 -1.62
N GLY A 161 11.24 -2.42 -0.34
CA GLY A 161 9.89 -2.17 0.12
C GLY A 161 9.91 -2.02 1.63
N HIS A 162 10.41 -3.04 2.33
CA HIS A 162 10.86 -2.87 3.71
C HIS A 162 12.05 -1.91 3.79
N SER A 163 12.14 -1.18 4.90
CA SER A 163 13.19 -0.19 5.15
C SER A 163 14.51 -0.80 5.61
N SER A 164 15.55 0.02 5.67
CA SER A 164 16.80 -0.19 6.40
C SER A 164 17.70 -1.29 5.83
N THR A 165 17.42 -1.71 4.60
CA THR A 165 18.14 -2.81 3.92
C THR A 165 19.29 -2.31 3.06
N THR A 166 19.29 -1.05 2.65
CA THR A 166 20.19 -0.59 1.58
C THR A 166 21.64 -0.37 2.01
N ILE A 167 21.93 -0.05 3.27
CA ILE A 167 23.31 0.01 3.75
C ILE A 167 23.91 -1.40 3.76
N SER A 168 23.18 -2.39 4.27
CA SER A 168 23.58 -3.81 4.24
C SER A 168 23.82 -4.29 2.80
N ALA A 169 22.85 -4.06 1.91
CA ALA A 169 22.95 -4.46 0.51
C ALA A 169 24.07 -3.73 -0.22
N GLY A 170 24.25 -2.43 0.05
CA GLY A 170 25.32 -1.60 -0.49
C GLY A 170 26.70 -2.10 -0.05
N LEU A 171 26.87 -2.43 1.21
CA LEU A 171 28.11 -3.02 1.73
C LEU A 171 28.43 -4.34 1.02
N GLY A 172 27.44 -5.24 0.89
CA GLY A 172 27.62 -6.49 0.14
C GLY A 172 28.01 -6.27 -1.33
N MET A 173 27.44 -5.24 -1.98
CA MET A 173 27.81 -4.86 -3.35
C MET A 173 29.22 -4.26 -3.44
N ALA A 174 29.66 -3.49 -2.44
CA ALA A 174 31.00 -2.90 -2.38
C ALA A 174 32.07 -3.99 -2.17
N VAL A 175 31.87 -4.88 -1.19
CA VAL A 175 32.74 -6.04 -0.98
C VAL A 175 32.78 -6.92 -2.24
N GLY A 176 31.61 -7.20 -2.84
CA GLY A 176 31.53 -7.99 -4.07
C GLY A 176 32.17 -7.32 -5.29
N ARG A 177 32.24 -5.99 -5.34
CA ARG A 177 32.99 -5.21 -6.34
C ARG A 177 34.49 -5.42 -6.14
N ASP A 178 34.97 -5.27 -4.92
CA ASP A 178 36.41 -5.32 -4.58
C ASP A 178 36.98 -6.72 -4.83
N LEU A 179 36.25 -7.76 -4.42
CA LEU A 179 36.60 -9.17 -4.72
C LEU A 179 36.65 -9.47 -6.22
N LYS A 180 35.99 -8.68 -7.06
CA LYS A 180 36.00 -8.80 -8.52
C LYS A 180 36.99 -7.85 -9.20
N GLY A 181 37.80 -7.11 -8.45
CA GLY A 181 38.76 -6.14 -8.98
C GLY A 181 38.09 -4.98 -9.74
N LYS A 182 36.83 -4.66 -9.41
CA LYS A 182 36.07 -3.56 -10.04
C LYS A 182 36.24 -2.28 -9.24
N THR A 183 35.91 -1.15 -9.86
CA THR A 183 36.08 0.19 -9.26
C THR A 183 34.81 1.06 -9.33
N ASN A 184 33.66 0.46 -9.65
CA ASN A 184 32.39 1.19 -9.68
C ASN A 184 32.01 1.71 -8.28
N LYS A 185 31.29 2.82 -8.20
CA LYS A 185 30.81 3.37 -6.93
C LYS A 185 29.54 2.68 -6.46
N VAL A 186 29.33 2.66 -5.15
CA VAL A 186 28.12 2.13 -4.50
C VAL A 186 27.57 3.20 -3.57
N VAL A 187 26.33 3.60 -3.81
CA VAL A 187 25.64 4.70 -3.11
C VAL A 187 24.33 4.16 -2.53
N ALA A 188 24.17 4.23 -1.21
CA ALA A 188 22.94 3.87 -0.52
C ALA A 188 22.23 5.13 -0.03
N VAL A 189 21.04 5.43 -0.56
CA VAL A 189 20.21 6.57 -0.15
C VAL A 189 19.18 6.09 0.87
N ILE A 190 19.29 6.55 2.11
CA ILE A 190 18.46 6.11 3.25
C ILE A 190 17.81 7.32 3.93
N GLY A 191 16.53 7.20 4.31
CA GLY A 191 15.81 8.25 5.05
C GLY A 191 16.14 8.24 6.55
N ASP A 192 15.91 9.36 7.23
CA ASP A 192 16.06 9.50 8.68
C ASP A 192 15.24 8.47 9.48
N GLY A 193 14.00 8.20 9.07
CA GLY A 193 13.20 7.14 9.70
C GLY A 193 13.76 5.73 9.51
N ALA A 194 14.24 5.40 8.32
CA ALA A 194 14.84 4.09 8.05
C ALA A 194 16.17 3.89 8.79
N MET A 195 16.89 4.97 9.13
CA MET A 195 18.10 4.92 9.94
C MET A 195 17.84 4.49 11.40
N THR A 196 16.58 4.50 11.86
CA THR A 196 16.25 4.11 13.25
C THR A 196 16.26 2.60 13.49
N ALA A 197 16.25 1.78 12.45
CA ALA A 197 16.22 0.33 12.58
C ALA A 197 17.58 -0.27 12.94
N GLY A 198 17.58 -1.34 13.73
CA GLY A 198 18.81 -2.06 14.14
C GLY A 198 19.71 -2.47 12.97
N GLN A 199 19.13 -3.01 11.89
CA GLN A 199 19.87 -3.44 10.70
C GLN A 199 20.71 -2.32 10.05
N ALA A 200 20.26 -1.06 10.12
CA ALA A 200 21.04 0.06 9.60
C ALA A 200 22.32 0.28 10.41
N TYR A 201 22.25 0.15 11.74
CA TYR A 201 23.41 0.26 12.63
C TYR A 201 24.36 -0.90 12.50
N GLU A 202 23.84 -2.14 12.43
CA GLU A 202 24.65 -3.34 12.19
C GLU A 202 25.46 -3.18 10.89
N ALA A 203 24.81 -2.69 9.83
CA ALA A 203 25.43 -2.47 8.54
C ALA A 203 26.49 -1.36 8.58
N MET A 204 26.20 -0.22 9.23
CA MET A 204 27.16 0.87 9.39
C MET A 204 28.38 0.44 10.21
N ASN A 205 28.16 -0.24 11.33
CA ASN A 205 29.22 -0.80 12.16
C ASN A 205 30.12 -1.75 11.34
N ASN A 206 29.52 -2.63 10.54
CA ASN A 206 30.28 -3.54 9.70
C ASN A 206 31.00 -2.82 8.54
N ALA A 207 30.39 -1.80 7.95
CA ALA A 207 31.01 -1.00 6.89
C ALA A 207 32.27 -0.27 7.39
N GLY A 208 32.21 0.33 8.58
CA GLY A 208 33.36 0.98 9.20
C GLY A 208 34.46 -0.02 9.60
N TYR A 209 34.09 -1.18 10.15
CA TYR A 209 35.05 -2.25 10.46
C TYR A 209 35.80 -2.76 9.21
N LEU A 210 35.12 -2.86 8.07
CA LEU A 210 35.70 -3.34 6.82
C LEU A 210 36.46 -2.25 6.04
N ASP A 211 36.38 -0.99 6.46
CA ASP A 211 36.93 0.16 5.72
C ASP A 211 36.48 0.14 4.24
N SER A 212 35.21 -0.18 4.00
CA SER A 212 34.69 -0.42 2.64
C SER A 212 34.41 0.89 1.90
N ASP A 213 34.97 1.11 0.70
CA ASP A 213 34.68 2.27 -0.16
C ASP A 213 33.21 2.23 -0.65
N MET A 214 32.32 2.88 0.10
CA MET A 214 30.92 3.07 -0.22
C MET A 214 30.42 4.42 0.31
N ILE A 215 29.32 4.91 -0.28
CA ILE A 215 28.72 6.20 0.05
C ILE A 215 27.33 5.95 0.63
N VAL A 216 27.07 6.44 1.82
CA VAL A 216 25.74 6.49 2.44
C VAL A 216 25.24 7.92 2.36
N ILE A 217 24.07 8.12 1.78
CA ILE A 217 23.38 9.42 1.78
C ILE A 217 22.21 9.32 2.74
N LEU A 218 22.34 10.02 3.87
CA LEU A 218 21.25 10.20 4.83
C LEU A 218 20.37 11.36 4.35
N ASN A 219 19.18 11.03 3.86
CA ASN A 219 18.13 11.97 3.47
C ASN A 219 17.24 12.31 4.69
N ASP A 220 17.63 13.33 5.44
CA ASP A 220 16.90 13.79 6.63
C ASP A 220 15.86 14.84 6.25
N ASN A 221 14.58 14.48 6.39
CA ASN A 221 13.45 15.38 6.17
C ASN A 221 12.64 15.67 7.44
N LYS A 222 13.18 15.30 8.62
CA LYS A 222 12.54 15.42 9.94
C LYS A 222 11.18 14.74 10.07
N GLN A 223 10.86 13.76 9.22
CA GLN A 223 9.63 13.00 9.32
C GLN A 223 9.91 11.50 9.24
N VAL A 224 9.71 10.82 10.37
CA VAL A 224 9.81 9.37 10.48
C VAL A 224 8.48 8.78 10.00
N SER A 225 8.46 8.28 8.76
CA SER A 225 7.38 7.52 8.11
C SER A 225 5.98 8.17 8.13
N LEU A 226 4.93 7.39 7.78
CA LEU A 226 3.50 7.78 7.69
C LEU A 226 3.07 8.70 8.85
N PRO A 227 2.04 9.57 8.69
CA PRO A 227 1.72 10.56 9.70
C PRO A 227 1.59 9.90 11.08
N THR A 228 2.63 10.10 11.89
CA THR A 228 2.57 10.16 13.34
C THR A 228 1.85 11.45 13.71
N ALA A 229 0.76 11.79 13.02
CA ALA A 229 -0.02 12.98 13.29
C ALA A 229 -1.16 12.59 14.23
N ASN A 230 -1.20 13.27 15.36
CA ASN A 230 -2.40 13.33 16.19
C ASN A 230 -3.37 14.33 15.54
N LEU A 231 -4.58 14.46 16.09
CA LEU A 231 -5.51 15.52 15.68
C LEU A 231 -4.92 16.95 15.82
N GLU A 232 -3.81 17.11 16.54
CA GLU A 232 -3.13 18.38 16.82
C GLU A 232 -1.90 18.68 15.92
N GLY A 233 -1.48 17.76 15.04
CA GLY A 233 -0.35 17.96 14.13
C GLY A 233 0.70 16.84 14.13
N PRO A 234 1.78 16.96 13.32
CA PRO A 234 2.82 15.94 13.18
C PRO A 234 3.66 15.78 14.46
N ILE A 235 3.84 14.55 14.95
CA ILE A 235 4.75 14.21 16.05
C ILE A 235 6.20 14.22 15.53
N PRO A 236 7.16 14.81 16.26
CA PRO A 236 8.56 14.75 15.89
C PRO A 236 9.09 13.30 15.86
N PRO A 237 10.03 12.98 14.95
CA PRO A 237 10.79 11.73 14.94
C PRO A 237 11.16 11.22 16.35
N VAL A 238 10.76 9.98 16.68
CA VAL A 238 11.10 9.36 17.97
C VAL A 238 12.49 8.73 17.95
N GLY A 239 13.20 8.83 19.06
CA GLY A 239 14.52 8.22 19.26
C GLY A 239 15.63 9.24 19.54
N ALA A 240 16.62 8.79 20.33
CA ALA A 240 17.79 9.60 20.67
C ALA A 240 18.61 9.99 19.43
N LEU A 241 18.64 9.12 18.39
CA LEU A 241 19.27 9.43 17.12
C LEU A 241 18.56 10.57 16.39
N SER A 242 17.23 10.51 16.24
CA SER A 242 16.49 11.56 15.54
C SER A 242 16.60 12.90 16.27
N SER A 243 16.66 12.87 17.60
CA SER A 243 16.97 14.04 18.43
C SER A 243 18.41 14.53 18.22
N ALA A 244 19.40 13.63 18.10
CA ALA A 244 20.78 13.98 17.81
C ALA A 244 20.96 14.59 16.42
N LEU A 245 20.30 14.03 15.39
CA LEU A 245 20.25 14.58 14.03
C LEU A 245 19.62 15.98 14.03
N SER A 246 18.51 16.16 14.74
CA SER A 246 17.87 17.47 14.91
C SER A 246 18.79 18.49 15.59
N ARG A 247 19.57 18.06 16.61
CA ARG A 247 20.56 18.92 17.30
C ARG A 247 21.74 19.30 16.40
N LEU A 248 22.25 18.36 15.59
CA LEU A 248 23.31 18.62 14.61
C LEU A 248 22.87 19.67 13.58
N GLN A 249 21.59 19.71 13.23
CA GLN A 249 21.04 20.76 12.37
C GLN A 249 20.79 22.09 13.08
N SER A 250 20.46 22.09 14.38
CA SER A 250 20.23 23.32 15.16
C SER A 250 21.52 24.04 15.53
N ASN A 251 22.65 23.32 15.60
CA ASN A 251 23.98 23.89 15.76
C ASN A 251 24.44 24.55 14.45
N ARG A 252 23.90 25.72 14.12
CA ARG A 252 24.51 26.63 13.13
C ARG A 252 25.76 27.25 13.78
N PRO A 253 26.96 26.98 13.26
CA PRO A 253 27.54 27.94 12.32
C PRO A 253 28.47 27.30 11.27
N LEU A 254 27.98 27.03 10.05
CA LEU A 254 28.87 26.79 8.89
C LEU A 254 28.58 27.68 7.67
N ARG A 255 27.60 28.59 7.77
CA ARG A 255 27.36 29.63 6.76
C ARG A 255 28.32 30.81 6.89
N GLU A 256 28.75 31.16 8.11
CA GLU A 256 29.66 32.29 8.33
C GLU A 256 31.13 31.94 8.01
N LEU A 257 31.54 30.68 8.17
CA LEU A 257 32.93 30.28 7.91
C LEU A 257 33.27 30.24 6.39
N ARG A 258 32.28 29.96 5.54
CA ARG A 258 32.45 29.89 4.06
C ARG A 258 32.62 31.27 3.41
N GLU A 259 32.00 32.31 3.98
CA GLU A 259 32.17 33.71 3.53
C GLU A 259 33.52 34.27 4.00
N VAL A 260 33.95 33.95 5.22
CA VAL A 260 35.26 34.36 5.75
C VAL A 260 36.40 33.67 4.99
N ALA A 261 36.27 32.39 4.65
CA ALA A 261 37.26 31.65 3.87
C ALA A 261 37.40 32.18 2.42
N LYS A 262 36.28 32.53 1.77
CA LYS A 262 36.31 33.17 0.43
C LYS A 262 36.98 34.54 0.45
N GLY A 263 36.85 35.30 1.55
CA GLY A 263 37.53 36.57 1.75
C GLY A 263 39.05 36.43 1.85
N VAL A 264 39.54 35.38 2.52
CA VAL A 264 40.97 35.13 2.74
C VAL A 264 41.65 34.52 1.51
N THR A 265 40.96 33.66 0.75
CA THR A 265 41.53 33.05 -0.48
C THR A 265 41.81 34.05 -1.61
N LYS A 266 41.23 35.26 -1.58
CA LYS A 266 41.55 36.31 -2.57
C LYS A 266 42.89 37.00 -2.33
N GLN A 267 43.55 36.78 -1.18
CA GLN A 267 44.81 37.46 -0.83
C GLN A 267 46.06 36.58 -0.87
N ILE A 268 45.94 35.29 -1.17
CA ILE A 268 47.08 34.36 -1.10
C ILE A 268 47.25 33.67 -2.46
N GLY A 269 48.28 34.07 -3.21
CA GLY A 269 48.67 33.44 -4.47
C GLY A 269 49.15 31.99 -4.29
N GLY A 270 49.12 31.20 -5.38
CA GLY A 270 49.72 29.85 -5.41
C GLY A 270 51.22 29.88 -5.09
N PRO A 271 51.89 28.77 -4.74
CA PRO A 271 51.54 27.35 -4.78
C PRO A 271 51.45 26.73 -3.36
N MET A 272 50.71 27.37 -2.45
CA MET A 272 50.37 26.80 -1.13
C MET A 272 48.97 26.18 -1.05
N HIS A 273 48.22 26.16 -2.17
CA HIS A 273 46.84 25.69 -2.20
C HIS A 273 46.71 24.18 -1.92
N GLU A 274 47.67 23.36 -2.37
CA GLU A 274 47.67 21.92 -2.11
C GLU A 274 48.05 21.57 -0.66
N LEU A 275 48.90 22.38 -0.02
CA LEU A 275 49.28 22.20 1.38
C LEU A 275 48.17 22.70 2.31
N ALA A 276 47.47 23.79 1.95
CA ALA A 276 46.31 24.28 2.66
C ALA A 276 45.11 23.31 2.57
N ALA A 277 44.87 22.68 1.41
CA ALA A 277 43.82 21.68 1.25
C ALA A 277 44.05 20.43 2.13
N LYS A 278 45.29 19.94 2.20
CA LYS A 278 45.66 18.79 3.06
C LYS A 278 45.63 19.11 4.57
N VAL A 279 45.95 20.35 4.94
CA VAL A 279 45.88 20.79 6.35
C VAL A 279 44.43 21.07 6.77
N ASP A 280 43.57 21.56 5.87
CA ASP A 280 42.13 21.76 6.10
C ASP A 280 41.33 20.43 6.13
N GLU A 281 41.85 19.39 5.49
CA GLU A 281 41.36 18.01 5.57
C GLU A 281 41.70 17.36 6.92
N TYR A 282 42.92 17.58 7.44
CA TYR A 282 43.32 17.17 8.79
C TYR A 282 42.65 17.98 9.90
N ALA A 283 42.42 19.28 9.67
CA ALA A 283 41.79 20.15 10.65
C ALA A 283 40.27 19.90 10.77
N ARG A 284 39.59 19.44 9.72
CA ARG A 284 38.17 19.05 9.80
C ARG A 284 37.90 17.84 10.69
N GLY A 285 38.85 16.91 10.79
CA GLY A 285 38.82 15.83 11.77
C GLY A 285 39.11 16.28 13.22
N MET A 286 39.57 17.53 13.43
CA MET A 286 39.98 18.05 14.74
C MET A 286 39.16 19.25 15.24
N ILE A 287 38.37 19.91 14.37
CA ILE A 287 37.58 21.11 14.71
C ILE A 287 36.15 20.77 15.20
N GLY A 288 35.75 19.50 15.15
CA GLY A 288 34.65 18.98 15.95
C GLY A 288 35.02 18.95 17.44
N GLY A 289 34.98 20.12 18.10
CA GLY A 289 35.29 20.24 19.52
C GLY A 289 34.43 19.28 20.36
N SER A 290 35.10 18.36 21.07
CA SER A 290 34.58 17.51 22.15
C SER A 290 33.50 16.47 21.80
N GLY A 291 33.72 15.68 20.75
CA GLY A 291 33.04 14.39 20.56
C GLY A 291 32.94 14.01 19.09
N SER A 292 33.51 12.87 18.70
CA SER A 292 33.21 12.21 17.43
C SER A 292 31.69 12.10 17.28
N THR A 293 31.16 12.40 16.09
CA THR A 293 29.76 12.08 15.79
C THR A 293 29.56 10.57 15.94
N LEU A 294 28.32 10.13 16.25
CA LEU A 294 28.00 8.69 16.31
C LEU A 294 28.46 7.94 15.06
N PHE A 295 28.38 8.58 13.89
CA PHE A 295 28.80 7.98 12.62
C PHE A 295 30.31 7.82 12.51
N GLU A 296 31.09 8.78 13.02
CA GLU A 296 32.55 8.69 13.07
C GLU A 296 33.01 7.61 14.06
N GLU A 297 32.30 7.44 15.18
CA GLU A 297 32.55 6.33 16.11
C GLU A 297 32.28 4.95 15.47
N LEU A 298 31.31 4.88 14.57
CA LEU A 298 31.04 3.69 13.75
C LEU A 298 32.04 3.52 12.58
N GLY A 299 33.01 4.42 12.43
CA GLY A 299 34.05 4.37 11.38
C GLY A 299 33.65 4.97 10.04
N LEU A 300 32.59 5.78 9.98
CA LEU A 300 32.19 6.48 8.76
C LEU A 300 32.72 7.91 8.74
N TYR A 301 33.27 8.33 7.59
CA TYR A 301 33.63 9.73 7.38
C TYR A 301 32.37 10.57 7.17
N TYR A 302 32.08 11.49 8.08
CA TYR A 302 30.84 12.27 8.09
C TYR A 302 30.98 13.60 7.35
N ILE A 303 30.03 13.90 6.45
CA ILE A 303 29.93 15.16 5.71
C ILE A 303 28.52 15.72 5.85
N GLY A 304 28.36 16.87 6.49
CA GLY A 304 27.09 17.62 6.52
C GLY A 304 26.80 18.32 7.85
N PRO A 305 25.57 18.84 8.04
CA PRO A 305 24.43 18.76 7.12
C PRO A 305 24.58 19.65 5.86
N VAL A 306 24.04 19.19 4.73
CA VAL A 306 24.03 19.85 3.41
C VAL A 306 22.59 20.14 2.97
N ASP A 307 22.34 21.25 2.30
CA ASP A 307 21.03 21.55 1.69
C ASP A 307 20.75 20.63 0.50
N GLY A 308 19.77 19.73 0.66
CA GLY A 308 19.37 18.75 -0.36
C GLY A 308 18.59 19.32 -1.53
N HIS A 309 18.26 20.62 -1.51
CA HIS A 309 17.61 21.32 -2.61
C HIS A 309 18.56 22.29 -3.33
N ASN A 310 19.83 22.37 -2.91
CA ASN A 310 20.84 23.14 -3.61
C ASN A 310 21.66 22.24 -4.54
N ILE A 311 21.30 22.22 -5.83
CA ILE A 311 21.99 21.43 -6.86
C ILE A 311 23.50 21.77 -6.96
N ASP A 312 23.91 23.02 -6.79
CA ASP A 312 25.33 23.40 -6.85
C ASP A 312 26.13 22.72 -5.73
N ASP A 313 25.63 22.80 -4.50
CA ASP A 313 26.26 22.19 -3.32
C ASP A 313 26.29 20.66 -3.44
N LEU A 314 25.16 20.05 -3.85
CA LEU A 314 25.08 18.60 -4.05
C LEU A 314 26.07 18.11 -5.11
N ILE A 315 26.15 18.76 -6.27
CA ILE A 315 27.08 18.35 -7.33
C ILE A 315 28.53 18.50 -6.87
N ALA A 316 28.87 19.60 -6.21
CA ALA A 316 30.22 19.84 -5.71
C ALA A 316 30.66 18.72 -4.75
N ILE A 317 29.82 18.41 -3.75
CA ILE A 317 30.13 17.41 -2.73
C ILE A 317 30.16 15.99 -3.32
N LEU A 318 29.18 15.64 -4.16
CA LEU A 318 29.13 14.30 -4.77
C LEU A 318 30.30 14.09 -5.74
N LYS A 319 30.74 15.11 -6.48
CA LYS A 319 31.93 15.02 -7.33
C LYS A 319 33.19 14.81 -6.51
N GLU A 320 33.35 15.57 -5.44
CA GLU A 320 34.48 15.44 -4.51
C GLU A 320 34.55 14.02 -3.96
N VAL A 321 33.48 13.54 -3.33
CA VAL A 321 33.41 12.19 -2.74
C VAL A 321 33.62 11.10 -3.80
N LYS A 322 33.14 11.29 -5.03
CA LYS A 322 33.37 10.33 -6.12
C LYS A 322 34.83 10.27 -6.54
N SER A 323 35.54 11.41 -6.56
CA SER A 323 36.94 11.48 -7.00
C SER A 323 37.94 11.12 -5.91
N THR A 324 37.59 11.37 -4.65
CA THR A 324 38.47 11.09 -3.51
C THR A 324 38.63 9.59 -3.33
N LYS A 325 39.89 9.14 -3.25
CA LYS A 325 40.20 7.79 -2.75
C LYS A 325 40.09 7.83 -1.24
N THR A 326 38.88 7.63 -0.73
CA THR A 326 38.68 7.45 0.71
C THR A 326 39.19 6.08 1.11
N THR A 327 39.75 5.97 2.32
CA THR A 327 40.13 4.67 2.89
C THR A 327 38.90 3.87 3.32
N GLY A 328 37.78 4.53 3.61
CA GLY A 328 36.58 3.89 4.14
C GLY A 328 35.23 4.46 3.68
N PRO A 329 34.14 4.07 4.36
CA PRO A 329 32.79 4.50 4.02
C PRO A 329 32.54 5.98 4.36
N VAL A 330 31.79 6.67 3.51
CA VAL A 330 31.42 8.08 3.70
C VAL A 330 29.93 8.19 3.98
N LEU A 331 29.53 8.98 4.98
CA LEU A 331 28.15 9.38 5.20
C LEU A 331 27.94 10.86 4.87
N ILE A 332 27.09 11.13 3.88
CA ILE A 332 26.67 12.48 3.51
C ILE A 332 25.28 12.74 4.10
N HIS A 333 25.19 13.67 5.04
CA HIS A 333 23.94 14.10 5.65
C HIS A 333 23.30 15.23 4.81
N VAL A 334 22.24 14.88 4.10
CA VAL A 334 21.47 15.76 3.23
C VAL A 334 20.14 16.09 3.87
N VAL A 335 19.82 17.38 3.99
CA VAL A 335 18.58 17.87 4.58
C VAL A 335 17.58 18.23 3.47
N THR A 336 16.40 17.63 3.48
CA THR A 336 15.35 17.87 2.49
C THR A 336 14.01 18.23 3.13
N GLU A 337 13.06 18.66 2.30
CA GLU A 337 11.68 18.96 2.70
C GLU A 337 10.72 18.01 1.99
N LYS A 338 9.96 17.23 2.76
CA LYS A 338 8.94 16.34 2.21
C LYS A 338 7.81 17.16 1.58
N GLY A 339 7.46 16.86 0.33
CA GLY A 339 6.46 17.60 -0.44
C GLY A 339 6.97 18.86 -1.14
N ARG A 340 8.29 19.11 -1.13
CA ARG A 340 8.93 20.33 -1.68
C ARG A 340 8.41 20.74 -3.04
N GLY A 341 8.04 22.01 -3.16
CA GLY A 341 7.58 22.65 -4.39
C GLY A 341 6.13 22.33 -4.74
N TYR A 342 5.37 21.73 -3.81
CA TYR A 342 3.92 21.58 -3.93
C TYR A 342 3.20 22.07 -2.65
N PRO A 343 2.67 23.31 -2.62
CA PRO A 343 2.12 23.95 -1.43
C PRO A 343 0.98 23.19 -0.74
N PHE A 344 0.27 22.33 -1.48
CA PHE A 344 -0.76 21.46 -0.88
C PHE A 344 -0.14 20.30 -0.10
N ALA A 345 0.93 19.69 -0.61
CA ALA A 345 1.70 18.71 0.15
C ALA A 345 2.42 19.38 1.34
N GLU A 346 3.11 20.50 1.13
CA GLU A 346 3.86 21.18 2.21
C GLU A 346 2.98 21.59 3.39
N ARG A 347 1.70 21.90 3.17
CA ARG A 347 0.75 22.26 4.24
C ARG A 347 0.03 21.07 4.86
N ALA A 348 -0.01 19.93 4.18
CA ALA A 348 -0.70 18.75 4.69
C ALA A 348 0.04 18.13 5.88
N ALA A 349 -0.71 17.64 6.88
CA ALA A 349 -0.13 17.04 8.08
C ALA A 349 0.75 15.82 7.76
N ASP A 350 0.35 15.01 6.78
CA ASP A 350 1.08 13.84 6.29
C ASP A 350 2.06 14.15 5.16
N LYS A 351 2.18 15.43 4.78
CA LYS A 351 2.94 15.92 3.63
C LYS A 351 2.64 15.19 2.31
N TYR A 352 1.42 14.67 2.16
CA TYR A 352 1.02 13.84 1.01
C TYR A 352 1.94 12.61 0.83
N HIS A 353 2.35 11.97 1.94
CA HIS A 353 3.17 10.76 1.91
C HIS A 353 2.52 9.66 1.07
N GLY A 354 1.21 9.48 1.18
CA GLY A 354 0.42 8.57 0.34
C GLY A 354 -0.88 9.25 -0.10
N VAL A 355 -1.06 9.46 -1.40
CA VAL A 355 -2.24 10.16 -1.94
C VAL A 355 -3.12 9.23 -2.77
N ALA A 356 -4.43 9.46 -2.72
CA ALA A 356 -5.34 8.99 -3.76
C ALA A 356 -5.16 9.84 -5.03
N LYS A 357 -5.90 9.52 -6.10
CA LYS A 357 -5.98 10.41 -7.27
C LYS A 357 -6.39 11.81 -6.83
N PHE A 358 -5.83 12.86 -7.42
CA PHE A 358 -6.10 14.23 -7.01
C PHE A 358 -5.99 15.22 -8.17
N ASP A 359 -6.62 16.38 -8.01
CA ASP A 359 -6.47 17.51 -8.91
C ASP A 359 -5.19 18.30 -8.55
N PRO A 360 -4.18 18.36 -9.44
CA PRO A 360 -2.94 19.10 -9.19
C PRO A 360 -3.15 20.56 -8.82
N ALA A 361 -4.13 21.24 -9.45
CA ALA A 361 -4.35 22.68 -9.29
C ALA A 361 -4.95 23.04 -7.93
N THR A 362 -5.74 22.14 -7.35
CA THR A 362 -6.46 22.39 -6.09
C THR A 362 -5.96 21.55 -4.92
N GLY A 363 -5.16 20.51 -5.18
CA GLY A 363 -4.75 19.52 -4.20
C GLY A 363 -5.88 18.62 -3.72
N LYS A 364 -7.11 18.76 -4.24
CA LYS A 364 -8.28 18.00 -3.81
C LYS A 364 -8.14 16.55 -4.23
N GLN A 365 -8.09 15.66 -3.25
CA GLN A 365 -8.07 14.22 -3.49
C GLN A 365 -9.48 13.69 -3.80
N PHE A 366 -9.58 12.82 -4.80
CA PHE A 366 -10.79 12.10 -5.17
C PHE A 366 -10.85 10.80 -4.37
N LYS A 367 -11.52 10.85 -3.22
CA LYS A 367 -11.81 9.69 -2.39
C LYS A 367 -13.28 9.32 -2.58
N GLY A 368 -13.57 8.04 -2.80
CA GLY A 368 -14.95 7.55 -2.70
C GLY A 368 -15.43 7.69 -1.26
N SER A 369 -16.74 7.83 -1.06
CA SER A 369 -17.37 7.70 0.26
C SER A 369 -17.61 6.21 0.51
N PRO A 370 -16.78 5.51 1.32
CA PRO A 370 -17.05 4.13 1.63
C PRO A 370 -18.32 4.02 2.47
N SER A 371 -19.07 2.93 2.32
CA SER A 371 -20.26 2.63 3.12
C SER A 371 -19.91 2.18 4.54
N THR A 372 -18.68 1.74 4.77
CA THR A 372 -18.18 1.16 6.03
C THR A 372 -16.80 1.73 6.36
N GLN A 373 -16.38 1.59 7.62
CA GLN A 373 -15.04 2.02 8.05
C GLN A 373 -13.98 0.98 7.69
N SER A 374 -12.70 1.36 7.83
CA SER A 374 -11.57 0.45 7.67
C SER A 374 -11.41 -0.47 8.87
N TYR A 375 -10.89 -1.70 8.67
CA TYR A 375 -10.53 -2.60 9.78
C TYR A 375 -9.57 -1.95 10.78
N THR A 376 -8.68 -1.05 10.31
CA THR A 376 -7.80 -0.25 11.17
C THR A 376 -8.56 0.66 12.13
N THR A 377 -9.63 1.30 11.64
CA THR A 377 -10.49 2.16 12.46
C THR A 377 -11.26 1.33 13.47
N TYR A 378 -11.86 0.22 13.02
CA TYR A 378 -12.55 -0.73 13.90
C TYR A 378 -11.65 -1.29 15.01
N PHE A 379 -10.41 -1.66 14.68
CA PHE A 379 -9.42 -2.08 15.67
C PHE A 379 -9.15 -0.99 16.70
N ALA A 380 -8.88 0.24 16.26
CA ALA A 380 -8.56 1.34 17.15
C ALA A 380 -9.74 1.69 18.08
N GLU A 381 -10.96 1.73 17.55
CA GLU A 381 -12.17 2.01 18.33
C GLU A 381 -12.43 0.93 19.39
N ALA A 382 -12.30 -0.35 19.02
CA ALA A 382 -12.47 -1.46 19.95
C ALA A 382 -11.37 -1.49 21.03
N LEU A 383 -10.10 -1.27 20.65
CA LEU A 383 -9.00 -1.23 21.61
C LEU A 383 -9.13 -0.04 22.59
N ILE A 384 -9.60 1.12 22.11
CA ILE A 384 -9.89 2.26 22.98
C ILE A 384 -10.98 1.89 23.99
N ALA A 385 -12.07 1.26 23.55
CA ALA A 385 -13.16 0.84 24.44
C ALA A 385 -12.69 -0.14 25.53
N GLU A 386 -11.81 -1.10 25.18
CA GLU A 386 -11.21 -2.00 26.17
C GLU A 386 -10.29 -1.24 27.15
N ALA A 387 -9.45 -0.32 26.65
CA ALA A 387 -8.52 0.45 27.48
C ALA A 387 -9.17 1.56 28.33
N GLU A 388 -10.42 1.92 28.05
CA GLU A 388 -11.25 2.73 28.95
C GLU A 388 -11.68 1.92 30.19
N ALA A 389 -11.89 0.62 30.03
CA ALA A 389 -12.30 -0.28 31.11
C ALA A 389 -11.11 -0.90 31.87
N ASP A 390 -9.97 -1.10 31.20
CA ASP A 390 -8.77 -1.71 31.77
C ASP A 390 -7.59 -0.74 31.69
N LYS A 391 -7.05 -0.37 32.86
CA LYS A 391 -5.99 0.64 32.94
C LYS A 391 -4.61 0.12 32.51
N ASP A 392 -4.43 -1.19 32.52
CA ASP A 392 -3.16 -1.88 32.29
C ASP A 392 -2.93 -2.16 30.79
N ILE A 393 -3.92 -1.88 29.94
CA ILE A 393 -3.79 -1.93 28.48
C ILE A 393 -2.90 -0.79 27.99
N VAL A 394 -1.83 -1.17 27.30
CA VAL A 394 -0.91 -0.26 26.62
C VAL A 394 -0.76 -0.67 25.16
N ALA A 395 -0.52 0.30 24.28
CA ALA A 395 -0.39 0.09 22.84
C ALA A 395 1.02 0.43 22.36
N ILE A 396 1.53 -0.35 21.42
CA ILE A 396 2.90 -0.22 20.88
C ILE A 396 2.80 -0.27 19.36
N HIS A 397 3.49 0.63 18.66
CA HIS A 397 3.75 0.51 17.22
C HIS A 397 5.19 0.84 16.85
N ALA A 398 5.62 0.35 15.69
CA ALA A 398 6.91 0.68 15.08
C ALA A 398 6.74 1.75 13.99
N ALA A 399 6.64 3.03 14.36
CA ALA A 399 6.46 4.19 13.46
C ALA A 399 5.26 4.13 12.50
N MET A 400 4.20 3.43 12.89
CA MET A 400 3.00 3.16 12.08
C MET A 400 1.71 3.64 12.75
N GLY A 401 1.75 4.74 13.52
CA GLY A 401 0.60 5.25 14.28
C GLY A 401 -0.67 5.43 13.44
N GLY A 402 -0.59 6.17 12.32
CA GLY A 402 -1.73 6.31 11.39
C GLY A 402 -2.03 5.05 10.57
N GLY A 403 -1.03 4.21 10.32
CA GLY A 403 -1.20 2.97 9.56
C GLY A 403 -1.93 1.88 10.34
N THR A 404 -1.76 1.84 11.65
CA THR A 404 -2.36 0.87 12.59
C THR A 404 -3.53 1.45 13.38
N GLY A 405 -3.82 2.74 13.24
CA GLY A 405 -4.88 3.43 13.98
C GLY A 405 -4.50 3.81 15.42
N LEU A 406 -3.28 3.50 15.85
CA LEU A 406 -2.78 3.85 17.19
C LEU A 406 -2.57 5.36 17.40
N ASN A 407 -2.61 6.18 16.36
CA ASN A 407 -2.70 7.63 16.52
C ASN A 407 -4.02 8.05 17.23
N LEU A 408 -5.12 7.33 17.01
CA LEU A 408 -6.38 7.53 17.73
C LEU A 408 -6.23 7.12 19.20
N PHE A 409 -5.60 5.96 19.45
CA PHE A 409 -5.32 5.49 20.80
C PHE A 409 -4.41 6.45 21.58
N HIS A 410 -3.31 6.91 20.95
CA HIS A 410 -2.39 7.90 21.54
C HIS A 410 -3.11 9.21 21.87
N SER A 411 -4.01 9.67 20.99
CA SER A 411 -4.80 10.89 21.25
C SER A 411 -5.69 10.76 22.50
N ARG A 412 -6.18 9.55 22.78
CA ARG A 412 -7.00 9.26 23.97
C ARG A 412 -6.18 8.95 25.23
N PHE A 413 -5.04 8.27 25.06
CA PHE A 413 -4.18 7.76 26.12
C PHE A 413 -2.68 7.99 25.83
N PRO A 414 -2.21 9.24 25.89
CA PRO A 414 -0.86 9.59 25.43
C PRO A 414 0.26 8.92 26.25
N THR A 415 0.02 8.63 27.53
CA THR A 415 1.00 7.97 28.42
C THR A 415 1.01 6.44 28.30
N ARG A 416 0.14 5.85 27.47
CA ARG A 416 -0.02 4.40 27.30
C ARG A 416 0.16 3.94 25.86
N CYS A 417 0.69 4.80 24.99
CA CYS A 417 0.97 4.48 23.60
C CYS A 417 2.44 4.78 23.30
N PHE A 418 3.17 3.79 22.79
CA PHE A 418 4.61 3.86 22.58
C PHE A 418 4.94 3.70 21.10
N ASP A 419 5.60 4.71 20.54
CA ASP A 419 6.24 4.62 19.23
C ASP A 419 7.72 4.32 19.41
N VAL A 420 8.18 3.18 18.90
CA VAL A 420 9.58 2.75 19.00
C VAL A 420 10.42 3.10 17.77
N GLY A 421 9.89 3.85 16.80
CA GLY A 421 10.54 4.06 15.51
C GLY A 421 10.41 2.84 14.59
N ILE A 422 11.17 2.78 13.50
CA ILE A 422 11.15 1.61 12.60
C ILE A 422 12.02 0.49 13.21
N ALA A 423 11.56 -0.06 14.33
CA ALA A 423 12.30 -1.01 15.14
C ALA A 423 11.37 -2.13 15.64
N GLU A 424 10.86 -2.95 14.71
CA GLU A 424 9.92 -4.02 15.00
C GLU A 424 10.47 -5.03 16.01
N GLN A 425 11.76 -5.38 15.92
CA GLN A 425 12.43 -6.27 16.87
C GLN A 425 12.32 -5.69 18.30
N HIS A 426 12.68 -4.41 18.44
CA HIS A 426 12.56 -3.73 19.73
C HIS A 426 11.11 -3.62 20.19
N ALA A 427 10.14 -3.37 19.30
CA ALA A 427 8.72 -3.29 19.65
C ALA A 427 8.23 -4.57 20.36
N VAL A 428 8.64 -5.74 19.85
CA VAL A 428 8.24 -7.04 20.41
C VAL A 428 8.90 -7.30 21.76
N THR A 429 10.21 -7.13 21.88
CA THR A 429 10.91 -7.32 23.16
C THR A 429 10.51 -6.26 24.21
N PHE A 430 10.21 -5.04 23.77
CA PHE A 430 9.65 -3.99 24.63
C PHE A 430 8.28 -4.37 25.16
N ALA A 431 7.40 -4.93 24.32
CA ALA A 431 6.13 -5.50 24.75
C ALA A 431 6.34 -6.64 25.75
N ALA A 432 7.31 -7.53 25.52
CA ALA A 432 7.67 -8.59 26.46
C ALA A 432 8.04 -8.01 27.84
N GLY A 433 8.89 -6.99 27.88
CA GLY A 433 9.25 -6.30 29.12
C GLY A 433 8.07 -5.67 29.84
N LEU A 434 7.14 -5.04 29.11
CA LEU A 434 5.91 -4.49 29.70
C LEU A 434 5.01 -5.59 30.28
N ALA A 435 4.92 -6.74 29.61
CA ALA A 435 4.16 -7.88 30.12
C ALA A 435 4.78 -8.46 31.42
N CYS A 436 6.10 -8.47 31.54
CA CYS A 436 6.78 -8.86 32.78
C CYS A 436 6.43 -7.96 33.97
N GLU A 437 6.13 -6.68 33.73
CA GLU A 437 5.70 -5.70 34.74
C GLU A 437 4.17 -5.74 35.01
N GLY A 438 3.47 -6.73 34.46
CA GLY A 438 2.03 -6.93 34.69
C GLY A 438 1.10 -6.07 33.82
N LEU A 439 1.63 -5.38 32.81
CA LEU A 439 0.81 -4.66 31.83
C LEU A 439 0.28 -5.60 30.75
N LYS A 440 -0.70 -5.12 29.98
CA LYS A 440 -1.35 -5.83 28.86
C LYS A 440 -0.99 -5.20 27.52
N PRO A 441 0.20 -5.49 26.97
CA PRO A 441 0.69 -4.82 25.77
C PRO A 441 0.01 -5.36 24.50
N PHE A 442 -0.58 -4.43 23.74
CA PHE A 442 -1.01 -4.64 22.36
C PHE A 442 0.06 -4.11 21.40
N CYS A 443 0.81 -5.02 20.79
CA CYS A 443 1.79 -4.72 19.76
C CYS A 443 1.10 -4.67 18.40
N ALA A 444 0.75 -3.47 17.94
CA ALA A 444 0.11 -3.25 16.64
C ALA A 444 1.17 -3.08 15.55
N ILE A 445 1.17 -4.00 14.61
CA ILE A 445 2.22 -4.15 13.61
C ILE A 445 1.63 -4.74 12.33
N TYR A 446 2.15 -4.38 11.16
CA TYR A 446 1.68 -5.05 9.94
C TYR A 446 2.20 -6.50 9.92
N SER A 447 1.39 -7.42 9.40
CA SER A 447 1.81 -8.81 9.19
C SER A 447 3.16 -8.89 8.44
N SER A 448 3.33 -8.07 7.39
CA SER A 448 4.57 -8.04 6.61
C SER A 448 5.78 -7.55 7.43
N PHE A 449 5.60 -6.61 8.35
CA PHE A 449 6.70 -6.05 9.14
C PHE A 449 7.05 -6.90 10.37
N LEU A 450 6.09 -7.65 10.92
CA LEU A 450 6.35 -8.59 12.01
C LEU A 450 7.36 -9.69 11.61
N GLN A 451 7.51 -9.98 10.31
CA GLN A 451 8.55 -10.87 9.79
C GLN A 451 9.95 -10.51 10.30
N ARG A 452 10.23 -9.21 10.49
CA ARG A 452 11.52 -8.73 11.00
C ARG A 452 11.76 -9.09 12.47
N ALA A 453 10.70 -9.27 13.25
CA ALA A 453 10.75 -9.52 14.68
C ALA A 453 10.43 -10.97 15.06
N TYR A 454 10.50 -11.90 14.10
CA TYR A 454 10.07 -13.29 14.33
C TYR A 454 10.83 -13.97 15.47
N ASP A 455 12.14 -13.75 15.56
CA ASP A 455 12.96 -14.30 16.65
C ASP A 455 12.53 -13.76 18.03
N GLN A 456 12.19 -12.47 18.12
CA GLN A 456 11.70 -11.86 19.36
C GLN A 456 10.33 -12.42 19.76
N VAL A 457 9.47 -12.76 18.78
CA VAL A 457 8.21 -13.48 19.07
C VAL A 457 8.50 -14.87 19.62
N VAL A 458 9.43 -15.61 19.00
CA VAL A 458 9.78 -16.99 19.40
C VAL A 458 10.43 -17.01 20.79
N HIS A 459 11.54 -16.31 20.94
CA HIS A 459 12.44 -16.39 22.07
C HIS A 459 11.96 -15.52 23.24
N ASP A 460 11.65 -14.25 22.98
CA ASP A 460 11.36 -13.29 24.05
C ASP A 460 9.92 -13.39 24.55
N VAL A 461 8.99 -13.85 23.71
CA VAL A 461 7.54 -13.87 24.04
C VAL A 461 7.01 -15.30 24.22
N ASP A 462 7.02 -16.13 23.17
CA ASP A 462 6.35 -17.43 23.18
C ASP A 462 7.01 -18.42 24.14
N LEU A 463 8.35 -18.52 24.11
CA LEU A 463 9.10 -19.40 25.01
C LEU A 463 8.82 -19.09 26.49
N GLN A 464 8.67 -17.80 26.82
CA GLN A 464 8.41 -17.31 28.17
C GLN A 464 6.92 -17.27 28.53
N LYS A 465 6.02 -17.62 27.59
CA LYS A 465 4.56 -17.56 27.74
C LYS A 465 4.05 -16.16 28.15
N LEU A 466 4.72 -15.11 27.71
CA LEU A 466 4.31 -13.74 28.07
C LEU A 466 3.03 -13.35 27.31
N PRO A 467 2.04 -12.72 27.97
CA PRO A 467 0.77 -12.36 27.36
C PRO A 467 0.85 -11.10 26.47
N VAL A 468 1.74 -11.13 25.48
CA VAL A 468 1.79 -10.10 24.44
C VAL A 468 0.69 -10.37 23.41
N ARG A 469 -0.04 -9.32 23.03
CA ARG A 469 -1.15 -9.39 22.07
C ARG A 469 -0.73 -8.73 20.75
N PHE A 470 -0.54 -9.52 19.71
CA PHE A 470 -0.14 -9.02 18.39
C PHE A 470 -1.38 -8.69 17.54
N ALA A 471 -1.59 -7.41 17.28
CA ALA A 471 -2.62 -6.92 16.37
C ALA A 471 -2.02 -6.75 14.97
N MET A 472 -2.25 -7.72 14.09
CA MET A 472 -1.59 -7.83 12.79
C MET A 472 -2.46 -7.25 11.67
N ASP A 473 -2.28 -5.96 11.40
CA ASP A 473 -2.93 -5.27 10.27
C ASP A 473 -2.26 -5.65 8.93
N ARG A 474 -2.88 -5.33 7.79
CA ARG A 474 -2.36 -5.61 6.43
C ARG A 474 -2.06 -7.09 6.21
N ALA A 475 -2.83 -7.96 6.86
CA ALA A 475 -2.71 -9.40 6.64
C ALA A 475 -3.31 -9.78 5.27
N GLY A 476 -2.64 -10.68 4.55
CA GLY A 476 -3.01 -11.10 3.20
C GLY A 476 -2.48 -10.16 2.11
N LEU A 477 -3.20 -10.11 0.99
CA LEU A 477 -2.87 -9.28 -0.17
C LEU A 477 -3.21 -7.81 0.13
N VAL A 478 -2.25 -6.91 -0.15
CA VAL A 478 -2.35 -5.50 0.25
C VAL A 478 -2.62 -4.54 -0.92
N GLY A 479 -2.73 -5.06 -2.14
CA GLY A 479 -2.99 -4.28 -3.34
C GLY A 479 -1.73 -3.61 -3.92
N ALA A 480 -1.82 -2.29 -4.03
CA ALA A 480 -0.91 -1.42 -4.78
C ALA A 480 0.55 -1.39 -4.29
N ASP A 481 0.83 -1.93 -3.10
CA ASP A 481 2.18 -2.05 -2.54
C ASP A 481 2.88 -3.36 -2.94
N GLY A 482 2.12 -4.32 -3.47
CA GLY A 482 2.65 -5.53 -4.08
C GLY A 482 3.35 -6.48 -3.10
N PRO A 483 4.27 -7.32 -3.61
CA PRO A 483 4.74 -8.49 -2.88
C PRO A 483 5.64 -8.14 -1.68
N THR A 484 6.29 -6.98 -1.68
CA THR A 484 7.15 -6.55 -0.56
C THR A 484 6.37 -6.21 0.69
N HIS A 485 5.06 -5.95 0.57
CA HIS A 485 4.19 -5.59 1.70
C HIS A 485 3.10 -6.64 1.94
N CYS A 486 3.11 -7.75 1.19
CA CYS A 486 2.13 -8.81 1.34
C CYS A 486 2.27 -9.51 2.70
N GLY A 487 1.19 -9.52 3.47
CA GLY A 487 1.10 -10.17 4.78
C GLY A 487 0.65 -11.64 4.67
N ALA A 488 1.31 -12.42 3.81
CA ALA A 488 0.88 -13.78 3.49
C ALA A 488 1.31 -14.84 4.51
N PHE A 489 2.35 -14.57 5.30
CA PHE A 489 3.11 -15.62 6.00
C PHE A 489 2.82 -15.73 7.50
N ASP A 490 2.08 -14.78 8.09
CA ASP A 490 1.89 -14.69 9.55
C ASP A 490 1.20 -15.91 10.15
N VAL A 491 0.20 -16.49 9.48
CA VAL A 491 -0.45 -17.70 10.00
C VAL A 491 0.58 -18.82 10.17
N THR A 492 1.43 -19.03 9.17
CA THR A 492 2.46 -20.09 9.17
C THR A 492 3.46 -19.88 10.29
N PHE A 493 4.08 -18.69 10.37
CA PHE A 493 5.14 -18.47 11.37
C PHE A 493 4.59 -18.30 12.79
N MET A 494 3.36 -17.80 12.98
CA MET A 494 2.77 -17.65 14.32
C MET A 494 2.19 -18.98 14.83
N ALA A 495 1.48 -19.75 13.99
CA ALA A 495 0.78 -20.97 14.44
C ALA A 495 1.74 -22.13 14.73
N CYS A 496 2.97 -22.09 14.21
CA CYS A 496 3.98 -23.09 14.56
C CYS A 496 4.47 -22.97 16.01
N LEU A 497 4.30 -21.81 16.67
CA LEU A 497 4.83 -21.52 18.01
C LEU A 497 3.98 -22.16 19.11
N PRO A 498 4.55 -22.97 20.04
CA PRO A 498 3.79 -23.79 20.98
C PRO A 498 2.67 -23.10 21.77
N ASN A 499 2.91 -21.90 22.30
CA ASN A 499 2.01 -21.25 23.26
C ASN A 499 1.05 -20.23 22.62
N MET A 500 1.27 -19.88 21.36
CA MET A 500 0.51 -18.86 20.63
C MET A 500 -0.96 -19.23 20.40
N VAL A 501 -1.86 -18.29 20.72
CA VAL A 501 -3.26 -18.29 20.24
C VAL A 501 -3.34 -17.50 18.94
N VAL A 502 -3.84 -18.10 17.87
CA VAL A 502 -3.85 -17.52 16.51
C VAL A 502 -5.29 -17.40 16.01
N MET A 503 -5.74 -16.17 15.81
CA MET A 503 -7.11 -15.80 15.45
C MET A 503 -7.19 -15.04 14.11
N ALA A 504 -8.32 -15.13 13.42
CA ALA A 504 -8.62 -14.27 12.27
C ALA A 504 -10.13 -13.98 12.18
N PRO A 505 -10.57 -12.72 12.30
CA PRO A 505 -11.97 -12.35 12.26
C PRO A 505 -12.52 -12.45 10.84
N SER A 506 -13.75 -12.96 10.71
CA SER A 506 -14.46 -13.04 9.42
C SER A 506 -15.04 -11.70 8.95
N ASP A 507 -15.23 -10.78 9.89
CA ASP A 507 -15.88 -9.48 9.73
C ASP A 507 -15.50 -8.54 10.88
N GLU A 508 -15.93 -7.29 10.82
CA GLU A 508 -15.64 -6.29 11.84
C GLU A 508 -16.27 -6.58 13.21
N ALA A 509 -17.38 -7.30 13.32
CA ALA A 509 -17.93 -7.65 14.63
C ALA A 509 -17.07 -8.73 15.32
N GLU A 510 -16.61 -9.72 14.56
CA GLU A 510 -15.65 -10.71 15.05
C GLU A 510 -14.32 -10.09 15.48
N LEU A 511 -13.87 -9.02 14.80
CA LEU A 511 -12.66 -8.30 15.22
C LEU A 511 -12.81 -7.74 16.63
N PHE A 512 -13.96 -7.16 16.97
CA PHE A 512 -14.22 -6.64 18.32
C PHE A 512 -14.22 -7.77 19.35
N HIS A 513 -14.86 -8.90 19.04
CA HIS A 513 -14.87 -10.08 19.88
C HIS A 513 -13.47 -10.65 20.09
N MET A 514 -12.63 -10.69 19.06
CA MET A 514 -11.25 -11.18 19.15
C MET A 514 -10.34 -10.24 19.93
N ILE A 515 -10.55 -8.91 19.85
CA ILE A 515 -9.84 -7.95 20.71
C ILE A 515 -10.22 -8.17 22.18
N ALA A 516 -11.52 -8.31 22.48
CA ALA A 516 -11.97 -8.64 23.84
C ALA A 516 -11.42 -9.99 24.32
N THR A 517 -11.35 -10.99 23.42
CA THR A 517 -10.73 -12.29 23.71
C THR A 517 -9.25 -12.14 24.03
N ALA A 518 -8.50 -11.41 23.21
CA ALA A 518 -7.08 -11.13 23.42
C ALA A 518 -6.86 -10.39 24.75
N THR A 519 -7.69 -9.41 25.09
CA THR A 519 -7.65 -8.71 26.39
C THR A 519 -7.79 -9.67 27.57
N ALA A 520 -8.63 -10.71 27.44
CA ALA A 520 -8.88 -11.69 28.50
C ALA A 520 -7.80 -12.78 28.64
N ILE A 521 -6.83 -12.87 27.71
CA ILE A 521 -5.74 -13.86 27.76
C ILE A 521 -4.53 -13.27 28.49
N ASP A 522 -4.29 -13.70 29.74
CA ASP A 522 -3.21 -13.19 30.60
C ASP A 522 -2.10 -14.23 30.90
N ASP A 523 -2.17 -15.43 30.31
CA ASP A 523 -1.27 -16.55 30.65
C ASP A 523 -0.38 -17.04 29.49
N ARG A 524 -0.52 -16.45 28.29
CA ARG A 524 0.21 -16.83 27.06
C ARG A 524 0.04 -15.76 25.98
N PRO A 525 0.89 -15.73 24.94
CA PRO A 525 0.71 -14.77 23.85
C PRO A 525 -0.47 -15.09 22.95
N SER A 526 -1.00 -14.05 22.30
CA SER A 526 -2.07 -14.19 21.32
C SER A 526 -1.85 -13.25 20.13
N CYS A 527 -2.39 -13.62 18.97
CA CYS A 527 -2.39 -12.76 17.80
C CYS A 527 -3.71 -12.85 17.04
N PHE A 528 -4.11 -11.75 16.43
CA PHE A 528 -5.22 -11.70 15.47
C PHE A 528 -4.81 -10.91 14.23
N ARG A 529 -5.17 -11.46 13.06
CA ARG A 529 -4.81 -10.88 11.76
C ARG A 529 -6.02 -10.26 11.06
N TYR A 530 -5.91 -9.07 10.49
CA TYR A 530 -6.98 -8.44 9.72
C TYR A 530 -6.44 -7.73 8.48
N PRO A 531 -7.21 -7.70 7.37
CA PRO A 531 -6.68 -7.24 6.11
C PRO A 531 -6.68 -5.71 6.02
N ARG A 532 -5.95 -5.21 5.03
CA ARG A 532 -6.15 -3.84 4.55
C ARG A 532 -7.51 -3.77 3.84
N GLY A 533 -8.42 -2.94 4.32
CA GLY A 533 -9.71 -2.73 3.66
C GLY A 533 -10.79 -2.27 4.61
N ASN A 534 -12.02 -2.24 4.10
CA ASN A 534 -13.20 -1.88 4.87
C ASN A 534 -13.96 -3.11 5.34
N GLY A 535 -14.74 -2.94 6.41
CA GLY A 535 -15.67 -3.95 6.91
C GLY A 535 -16.81 -4.23 5.93
N VAL A 536 -17.56 -5.29 6.21
CA VAL A 536 -18.67 -5.79 5.37
C VAL A 536 -20.03 -5.16 5.69
N GLY A 537 -20.13 -4.39 6.78
CA GLY A 537 -21.33 -3.65 7.19
C GLY A 537 -22.23 -4.45 8.12
N VAL A 538 -21.68 -5.36 8.94
CA VAL A 538 -22.45 -6.11 9.94
C VAL A 538 -22.79 -5.23 11.15
N GLN A 539 -23.77 -5.68 11.93
CA GLN A 539 -24.13 -5.01 13.18
C GLN A 539 -22.99 -5.13 14.19
N LEU A 540 -22.54 -3.98 14.70
CA LEU A 540 -21.46 -3.92 15.69
C LEU A 540 -21.97 -4.17 17.11
N PRO A 541 -21.12 -4.71 18.00
CA PRO A 541 -21.41 -4.80 19.42
C PRO A 541 -21.70 -3.41 20.04
N PRO A 542 -22.67 -3.29 20.97
CA PRO A 542 -22.99 -2.02 21.63
C PRO A 542 -21.78 -1.39 22.32
N GLY A 543 -21.63 -0.07 22.19
CA GLY A 543 -20.56 0.68 22.85
C GLY A 543 -19.16 0.30 22.35
N ASN A 544 -19.05 -0.29 21.17
CA ASN A 544 -17.79 -0.75 20.59
C ASN A 544 -17.04 -1.79 21.44
N LYS A 545 -17.76 -2.53 22.29
CA LYS A 545 -17.15 -3.51 23.21
C LYS A 545 -17.47 -4.95 22.79
N GLY A 546 -16.41 -5.73 22.54
CA GLY A 546 -16.55 -7.13 22.17
C GLY A 546 -17.02 -8.01 23.34
N ILE A 547 -17.40 -9.24 23.02
CA ILE A 547 -17.64 -10.31 23.99
C ILE A 547 -16.53 -11.34 23.77
N PRO A 548 -15.73 -11.69 24.80
CA PRO A 548 -14.70 -12.71 24.67
C PRO A 548 -15.28 -14.03 24.14
N LEU A 549 -14.61 -14.60 23.15
CA LEU A 549 -14.92 -15.88 22.56
C LEU A 549 -14.27 -17.00 23.36
N GLU A 550 -14.87 -18.19 23.34
CA GLU A 550 -14.19 -19.39 23.84
C GLU A 550 -13.01 -19.72 22.91
N VAL A 551 -11.81 -19.76 23.46
CA VAL A 551 -10.57 -19.99 22.70
C VAL A 551 -10.62 -21.36 22.02
N GLY A 552 -10.39 -21.38 20.70
CA GLY A 552 -10.40 -22.62 19.91
C GLY A 552 -11.77 -23.12 19.51
N LYS A 553 -12.80 -22.25 19.54
CA LYS A 553 -14.15 -22.57 19.06
C LYS A 553 -14.49 -21.84 17.77
N GLY A 554 -14.82 -22.61 16.75
CA GLY A 554 -15.40 -22.10 15.50
C GLY A 554 -16.92 -21.94 15.60
N ARG A 555 -17.57 -21.58 14.49
CA ARG A 555 -19.03 -21.53 14.38
C ARG A 555 -19.53 -22.03 13.03
N MET A 556 -20.71 -22.63 13.04
CA MET A 556 -21.46 -22.95 11.82
C MET A 556 -22.19 -21.69 11.33
N LEU A 557 -22.08 -21.39 10.03
CA LEU A 557 -22.78 -20.27 9.40
C LEU A 557 -23.93 -20.75 8.50
N ILE A 558 -23.66 -21.79 7.72
CA ILE A 558 -24.65 -22.43 6.84
C ILE A 558 -24.52 -23.94 7.03
N GLU A 559 -25.64 -24.60 7.31
CA GLU A 559 -25.73 -26.06 7.24
C GLU A 559 -26.15 -26.49 5.85
N GLY A 560 -25.43 -27.48 5.30
CA GLY A 560 -25.70 -28.09 4.01
C GLY A 560 -25.28 -29.56 4.02
N GLU A 561 -24.96 -30.10 2.86
CA GLU A 561 -24.63 -31.51 2.68
C GLU A 561 -23.46 -31.72 1.72
N ARG A 562 -22.84 -32.90 1.80
CA ARG A 562 -21.78 -33.43 0.92
C ARG A 562 -20.44 -32.69 0.93
N VAL A 563 -20.44 -31.36 0.90
CA VAL A 563 -19.24 -30.51 0.86
C VAL A 563 -19.30 -29.46 1.95
N ALA A 564 -18.23 -29.36 2.75
CA ALA A 564 -18.04 -28.32 3.74
C ALA A 564 -16.90 -27.37 3.35
N LEU A 565 -17.16 -26.07 3.43
CA LEU A 565 -16.16 -25.01 3.38
C LEU A 565 -15.84 -24.56 4.81
N LEU A 566 -14.58 -24.69 5.21
CA LEU A 566 -14.06 -24.18 6.48
C LEU A 566 -13.16 -22.98 6.20
N GLY A 567 -13.72 -21.78 6.34
CA GLY A 567 -13.03 -20.53 6.07
C GLY A 567 -12.28 -20.01 7.30
N TYR A 568 -11.17 -19.31 7.08
CA TYR A 568 -10.38 -18.66 8.12
C TYR A 568 -10.15 -17.18 7.79
N GLY A 569 -10.54 -16.29 8.72
CA GLY A 569 -10.49 -14.84 8.53
C GLY A 569 -11.46 -14.35 7.44
N THR A 570 -11.09 -13.29 6.75
CA THR A 570 -11.94 -12.68 5.70
C THR A 570 -12.23 -13.58 4.50
N ALA A 571 -11.49 -14.68 4.34
CA ALA A 571 -11.81 -15.72 3.36
C ALA A 571 -13.17 -16.38 3.60
N VAL A 572 -13.73 -16.28 4.82
CA VAL A 572 -15.11 -16.70 5.14
C VAL A 572 -16.14 -16.00 4.26
N GLN A 573 -15.94 -14.71 3.95
CA GLN A 573 -16.84 -13.96 3.05
C GLN A 573 -16.80 -14.54 1.64
N SER A 574 -15.62 -14.93 1.15
CA SER A 574 -15.49 -15.62 -0.13
C SER A 574 -16.13 -17.01 -0.12
N CYS A 575 -16.12 -17.72 1.02
CA CYS A 575 -16.82 -19.01 1.18
C CYS A 575 -18.34 -18.85 1.12
N LEU A 576 -18.90 -17.84 1.81
CA LEU A 576 -20.34 -17.54 1.78
C LEU A 576 -20.80 -17.19 0.35
N ALA A 577 -20.04 -16.34 -0.34
CA ALA A 577 -20.33 -15.99 -1.73
C ALA A 577 -20.21 -17.21 -2.68
N ALA A 578 -19.21 -18.09 -2.47
CA ALA A 578 -19.07 -19.31 -3.25
C ALA A 578 -20.23 -20.29 -3.00
N ALA A 579 -20.72 -20.40 -1.75
CA ALA A 579 -21.88 -21.21 -1.43
C ALA A 579 -23.13 -20.73 -2.17
N SER A 580 -23.37 -19.41 -2.25
CA SER A 580 -24.47 -18.85 -3.04
C SER A 580 -24.34 -19.17 -4.54
N ILE A 581 -23.14 -19.09 -5.11
CA ILE A 581 -22.90 -19.48 -6.52
C ILE A 581 -23.25 -20.95 -6.74
N VAL A 582 -22.81 -21.83 -5.84
CA VAL A 582 -22.99 -23.28 -5.97
C VAL A 582 -24.44 -23.70 -5.72
N GLU A 583 -25.15 -23.00 -4.84
CA GLU A 583 -26.58 -23.23 -4.56
C GLU A 583 -27.46 -23.01 -5.79
N HIS A 584 -27.13 -22.06 -6.67
CA HIS A 584 -27.81 -21.89 -7.96
C HIS A 584 -27.70 -23.11 -8.90
N HIS A 585 -26.76 -24.02 -8.64
CA HIS A 585 -26.61 -25.29 -9.34
C HIS A 585 -27.20 -26.48 -8.56
N GLY A 586 -28.02 -26.21 -7.53
CA GLY A 586 -28.77 -27.22 -6.78
C GLY A 586 -27.96 -27.97 -5.72
N ILE A 587 -26.82 -27.43 -5.29
CA ILE A 587 -25.97 -28.02 -4.25
C ILE A 587 -25.88 -27.06 -3.07
N ARG A 588 -26.36 -27.50 -1.90
CA ARG A 588 -26.30 -26.70 -0.67
C ARG A 588 -25.04 -27.07 0.12
N LEU A 589 -24.08 -26.15 0.16
CA LEU A 589 -22.82 -26.35 0.90
C LEU A 589 -22.99 -26.05 2.38
N THR A 590 -22.21 -26.73 3.21
CA THR A 590 -21.93 -26.29 4.57
C THR A 590 -20.85 -25.20 4.55
N VAL A 591 -21.04 -24.12 5.31
CA VAL A 591 -20.00 -23.09 5.54
C VAL A 591 -19.80 -22.91 7.03
N ALA A 592 -18.56 -23.05 7.47
CA ALA A 592 -18.13 -22.83 8.85
C ALA A 592 -17.01 -21.79 8.91
N ASP A 593 -17.05 -20.97 9.94
CA ASP A 593 -16.01 -20.01 10.29
C ASP A 593 -15.12 -20.62 11.37
N ALA A 594 -13.86 -20.84 11.04
CA ALA A 594 -12.90 -21.47 11.92
C ALA A 594 -12.57 -20.61 13.14
N ARG A 595 -12.57 -19.26 12.99
CA ARG A 595 -12.11 -18.23 13.95
C ARG A 595 -10.65 -18.35 14.42
N PHE A 596 -10.21 -19.56 14.75
CA PHE A 596 -8.90 -19.89 15.30
C PHE A 596 -8.15 -20.84 14.37
N CYS A 597 -6.91 -20.47 14.04
CA CYS A 597 -5.93 -21.43 13.51
C CYS A 597 -5.25 -22.21 14.64
N LYS A 598 -5.13 -21.59 15.82
CA LYS A 598 -4.55 -22.23 16.99
C LYS A 598 -5.17 -21.70 18.30
N PRO A 599 -5.60 -22.58 19.22
CA PRO A 599 -5.85 -24.00 18.99
C PRO A 599 -6.97 -24.22 17.95
N LEU A 600 -6.92 -25.34 17.24
CA LEU A 600 -7.99 -25.72 16.31
C LEU A 600 -9.23 -26.21 17.06
N ASP A 601 -10.41 -25.96 16.49
CA ASP A 601 -11.64 -26.61 16.93
C ASP A 601 -11.70 -28.07 16.41
N HIS A 602 -11.03 -28.98 17.12
CA HIS A 602 -11.01 -30.40 16.75
C HIS A 602 -12.41 -31.02 16.68
N ALA A 603 -13.35 -30.56 17.50
CA ALA A 603 -14.71 -31.10 17.52
C ALA A 603 -15.49 -30.70 16.27
N LEU A 604 -15.44 -29.40 15.90
CA LEU A 604 -16.03 -28.90 14.67
C LEU A 604 -15.40 -29.56 13.44
N ILE A 605 -14.07 -29.60 13.34
CA ILE A 605 -13.37 -30.19 12.19
C ILE A 605 -13.73 -31.67 12.05
N ARG A 606 -13.73 -32.43 13.15
CA ARG A 606 -14.13 -33.84 13.14
C ARG A 606 -15.59 -34.02 12.72
N SER A 607 -16.49 -33.15 13.20
CA SER A 607 -17.90 -33.17 12.80
C SER A 607 -18.05 -32.96 11.30
N LEU A 608 -17.41 -31.92 10.76
CA LEU A 608 -17.42 -31.62 9.32
C LEU A 608 -16.85 -32.77 8.49
N ALA A 609 -15.69 -33.29 8.89
CA ALA A 609 -15.01 -34.42 8.24
C ALA A 609 -15.83 -35.71 8.21
N LYS A 610 -16.65 -35.97 9.25
CA LYS A 610 -17.50 -37.18 9.32
C LYS A 610 -18.84 -37.03 8.61
N SER A 611 -19.38 -35.82 8.54
CA SER A 611 -20.70 -35.54 7.95
C SER A 611 -20.65 -35.20 6.46
N HIS A 612 -19.46 -34.95 5.89
CA HIS A 612 -19.29 -34.55 4.50
C HIS A 612 -18.34 -35.48 3.74
N GLU A 613 -18.56 -35.63 2.44
CA GLU A 613 -17.67 -36.35 1.53
C GLU A 613 -16.38 -35.55 1.27
N ILE A 614 -16.51 -34.22 1.29
CA ILE A 614 -15.45 -33.27 0.94
C ILE A 614 -15.35 -32.17 2.00
N LEU A 615 -14.12 -31.88 2.44
CA LEU A 615 -13.79 -30.72 3.26
C LEU A 615 -12.79 -29.83 2.53
N ILE A 616 -13.12 -28.55 2.36
CA ILE A 616 -12.25 -27.55 1.75
C ILE A 616 -11.91 -26.50 2.80
N THR A 617 -10.63 -26.32 3.11
CA THR A 617 -10.16 -25.23 3.97
C THR A 617 -9.79 -24.04 3.09
N VAL A 618 -10.20 -22.83 3.48
CA VAL A 618 -9.95 -21.61 2.70
C VAL A 618 -9.32 -20.53 3.58
N GLU A 619 -8.15 -20.04 3.18
CA GLU A 619 -7.46 -18.94 3.85
C GLU A 619 -6.76 -18.01 2.85
N GLU A 620 -6.62 -16.74 3.23
CA GLU A 620 -5.75 -15.78 2.55
C GLU A 620 -4.35 -15.77 3.19
N GLY A 621 -3.72 -16.95 3.22
CA GLY A 621 -2.41 -17.22 3.80
C GLY A 621 -1.57 -18.11 2.89
N SER A 622 -0.27 -18.20 3.13
CA SER A 622 0.65 -19.05 2.38
C SER A 622 0.44 -20.54 2.69
N ILE A 623 1.08 -21.41 1.89
CA ILE A 623 1.33 -22.78 2.30
C ILE A 623 1.99 -22.83 3.69
N GLY A 624 1.65 -23.85 4.49
CA GLY A 624 2.06 -23.95 5.89
C GLY A 624 1.08 -23.33 6.90
N GLY A 625 0.06 -22.59 6.44
CA GLY A 625 -0.93 -21.91 7.27
C GLY A 625 -2.05 -22.82 7.82
N PHE A 626 -3.23 -22.24 8.01
CA PHE A 626 -4.42 -22.87 8.60
C PHE A 626 -4.75 -24.24 7.98
N GLY A 627 -4.77 -24.34 6.65
CA GLY A 627 -5.04 -25.59 5.96
C GLY A 627 -4.05 -26.70 6.31
N SER A 628 -2.78 -26.35 6.57
CA SER A 628 -1.73 -27.32 6.92
C SER A 628 -1.90 -27.83 8.36
N HIS A 629 -2.29 -26.95 9.29
CA HIS A 629 -2.64 -27.34 10.65
C HIS A 629 -3.87 -28.26 10.69
N VAL A 630 -4.90 -27.95 9.90
CA VAL A 630 -6.08 -28.81 9.75
C VAL A 630 -5.68 -30.16 9.15
N ALA A 631 -4.86 -30.18 8.10
CA ALA A 631 -4.39 -31.43 7.48
C ALA A 631 -3.62 -32.32 8.46
N GLN A 632 -2.74 -31.73 9.27
CA GLN A 632 -2.01 -32.46 10.31
C GLN A 632 -2.98 -33.08 11.33
N PHE A 633 -3.97 -32.33 11.80
CA PHE A 633 -5.00 -32.86 12.70
C PHE A 633 -5.80 -34.00 12.03
N LEU A 634 -6.29 -33.80 10.80
CA LEU A 634 -7.05 -34.82 10.06
C LEU A 634 -6.23 -36.12 9.89
N ALA A 635 -4.93 -36.01 9.61
CA ALA A 635 -4.03 -37.14 9.47
C ALA A 635 -3.84 -37.88 10.80
N LEU A 636 -3.54 -37.14 11.89
CA LEU A 636 -3.29 -37.73 13.21
C LEU A 636 -4.55 -38.33 13.86
N ASP A 637 -5.73 -37.78 13.57
CA ASP A 637 -7.03 -38.31 14.05
C ASP A 637 -7.49 -39.53 13.23
N GLY A 638 -6.79 -39.89 12.14
CA GLY A 638 -7.16 -40.99 11.23
C GLY A 638 -8.31 -40.66 10.26
N LEU A 639 -8.70 -39.38 10.16
CA LEU A 639 -9.81 -38.94 9.31
C LEU A 639 -9.47 -39.00 7.81
N LEU A 640 -8.18 -38.99 7.46
CA LEU A 640 -7.70 -39.15 6.07
C LEU A 640 -7.53 -40.61 5.63
N ASP A 641 -7.67 -41.58 6.54
CA ASP A 641 -7.58 -43.01 6.20
C ASP A 641 -8.83 -43.52 5.47
N GLY A 642 -9.92 -42.75 5.51
CA GLY A 642 -11.23 -43.08 4.94
C GLY A 642 -11.45 -42.54 3.51
N LYS A 643 -12.71 -42.18 3.24
CA LYS A 643 -13.14 -41.65 1.92
C LYS A 643 -13.15 -40.12 1.84
N LEU A 644 -12.81 -39.43 2.94
CA LEU A 644 -12.83 -37.98 3.00
C LEU A 644 -11.87 -37.40 1.96
N LYS A 645 -12.39 -36.52 1.11
CA LYS A 645 -11.57 -35.73 0.19
C LYS A 645 -11.29 -34.38 0.83
N TRP A 646 -10.03 -34.07 1.08
CA TRP A 646 -9.64 -32.77 1.60
C TRP A 646 -8.88 -31.92 0.56
N ARG A 647 -9.15 -30.61 0.48
CA ARG A 647 -8.38 -29.67 -0.33
C ARG A 647 -8.11 -28.36 0.40
N PRO A 648 -6.86 -27.86 0.39
CA PRO A 648 -6.56 -26.50 0.79
C PRO A 648 -6.76 -25.54 -0.38
N VAL A 649 -7.37 -24.39 -0.11
CA VAL A 649 -7.41 -23.22 -1.00
C VAL A 649 -6.69 -22.10 -0.26
N VAL A 650 -5.46 -21.82 -0.72
CA VAL A 650 -4.48 -20.92 -0.08
C VAL A 650 -3.88 -20.02 -1.15
N LEU A 651 -3.08 -19.02 -0.74
CA LEU A 651 -2.27 -18.26 -1.68
C LEU A 651 -1.29 -19.19 -2.42
N PRO A 652 -1.08 -19.01 -3.73
CA PRO A 652 -0.15 -19.84 -4.49
C PRO A 652 1.29 -19.60 -4.01
N ASP A 653 2.15 -20.60 -4.14
CA ASP A 653 3.57 -20.54 -3.74
C ASP A 653 4.42 -19.75 -4.77
N ARG A 654 4.07 -18.47 -4.92
CA ARG A 654 4.76 -17.47 -5.72
C ARG A 654 4.32 -16.09 -5.26
N TYR A 655 5.15 -15.09 -5.51
CA TYR A 655 4.78 -13.71 -5.25
C TYR A 655 3.67 -13.24 -6.23
N ILE A 656 2.65 -12.58 -5.68
CA ILE A 656 1.60 -11.87 -6.42
C ILE A 656 2.03 -10.40 -6.56
N ASP A 657 2.04 -9.89 -7.79
CA ASP A 657 2.51 -8.53 -8.07
C ASP A 657 1.52 -7.44 -7.62
N HIS A 658 1.97 -6.19 -7.58
CA HIS A 658 1.13 -5.04 -7.22
C HIS A 658 -0.06 -4.88 -8.18
N GLY A 659 -1.20 -4.48 -7.64
CA GLY A 659 -2.41 -4.25 -8.41
C GLY A 659 -3.59 -3.87 -7.54
N SER A 660 -4.79 -3.88 -8.13
CA SER A 660 -6.00 -3.76 -7.31
C SER A 660 -6.17 -5.03 -6.45
N PRO A 661 -6.72 -4.94 -5.22
CA PRO A 661 -6.96 -6.13 -4.40
C PRO A 661 -7.84 -7.18 -5.11
N ALA A 662 -8.80 -6.74 -5.92
CA ALA A 662 -9.63 -7.63 -6.72
C ALA A 662 -8.82 -8.40 -7.78
N ASP A 663 -7.93 -7.73 -8.51
CA ASP A 663 -7.05 -8.39 -9.48
C ASP A 663 -6.10 -9.38 -8.80
N GLN A 664 -5.56 -9.02 -7.63
CA GLN A 664 -4.68 -9.89 -6.87
C GLN A 664 -5.41 -11.16 -6.40
N LEU A 665 -6.65 -11.06 -5.93
CA LEU A 665 -7.45 -12.24 -5.55
C LEU A 665 -7.78 -13.14 -6.74
N VAL A 666 -8.03 -12.55 -7.92
CA VAL A 666 -8.18 -13.30 -9.18
C VAL A 666 -6.88 -14.03 -9.50
N GLU A 667 -5.74 -13.34 -9.46
CA GLU A 667 -4.43 -13.92 -9.75
C GLU A 667 -4.04 -15.02 -8.75
N ALA A 668 -4.43 -14.85 -7.49
CA ALA A 668 -4.20 -15.83 -6.42
C ALA A 668 -5.15 -17.04 -6.49
N GLY A 669 -6.25 -16.95 -7.24
CA GLY A 669 -7.26 -18.01 -7.29
C GLY A 669 -8.12 -18.12 -6.02
N LEU A 670 -8.33 -16.99 -5.32
CA LEU A 670 -9.06 -16.93 -4.03
C LEU A 670 -10.43 -16.24 -4.13
N THR A 671 -10.91 -15.94 -5.34
CA THR A 671 -12.25 -15.36 -5.50
C THR A 671 -13.35 -16.39 -5.22
N PRO A 672 -14.59 -15.95 -4.95
CA PRO A 672 -15.74 -16.86 -4.81
C PRO A 672 -15.89 -17.82 -5.99
N SER A 673 -15.65 -17.34 -7.21
CA SER A 673 -15.70 -18.12 -8.45
C SER A 673 -14.65 -19.25 -8.46
N HIS A 674 -13.43 -19.00 -7.98
CA HIS A 674 -12.38 -20.02 -7.90
C HIS A 674 -12.69 -21.08 -6.83
N ILE A 675 -13.23 -20.67 -5.68
CA ILE A 675 -13.66 -21.58 -4.62
C ILE A 675 -14.81 -22.47 -5.13
N ALA A 676 -15.83 -21.88 -5.78
CA ALA A 676 -16.92 -22.61 -6.41
C ALA A 676 -16.41 -23.58 -7.50
N ALA A 677 -15.49 -23.14 -8.36
CA ALA A 677 -14.87 -24.00 -9.36
C ALA A 677 -14.12 -25.19 -8.73
N THR A 678 -13.47 -24.98 -7.58
CA THR A 678 -12.81 -26.06 -6.81
C THR A 678 -13.84 -27.10 -6.34
N VAL A 679 -14.97 -26.65 -5.81
CA VAL A 679 -16.10 -27.51 -5.41
C VAL A 679 -16.61 -28.35 -6.60
N PHE A 680 -16.89 -27.70 -7.73
CA PHE A 680 -17.37 -28.42 -8.92
C PHE A 680 -16.36 -29.42 -9.47
N ASN A 681 -15.07 -29.04 -9.51
CA ASN A 681 -14.01 -29.92 -9.98
C ASN A 681 -13.89 -31.19 -9.14
N ILE A 682 -13.98 -31.10 -7.81
CA ILE A 682 -13.85 -32.26 -6.93
C ILE A 682 -15.10 -33.16 -6.90
N LEU A 683 -16.27 -32.58 -7.22
CA LEU A 683 -17.51 -33.30 -7.48
C LEU A 683 -17.56 -33.96 -8.88
N GLY A 684 -16.54 -33.74 -9.73
CA GLY A 684 -16.50 -34.26 -11.10
C GLY A 684 -17.32 -33.43 -12.11
N GLN A 685 -17.83 -32.27 -11.70
CA GLN A 685 -18.66 -31.36 -12.48
C GLN A 685 -17.81 -30.32 -13.24
N ARG A 686 -16.87 -30.81 -14.06
CA ARG A 686 -15.86 -29.97 -14.75
C ARG A 686 -16.48 -28.92 -15.67
N ARG A 687 -17.64 -29.21 -16.27
CA ARG A 687 -18.34 -28.27 -17.14
C ARG A 687 -18.78 -27.04 -16.35
N GLN A 688 -19.44 -27.22 -15.22
CA GLN A 688 -19.88 -26.14 -14.34
C GLN A 688 -18.69 -25.31 -13.84
N ALA A 689 -17.58 -25.98 -13.49
CA ALA A 689 -16.34 -25.29 -13.11
C ALA A 689 -15.83 -24.37 -14.24
N LEU A 690 -15.79 -24.86 -15.49
CA LEU A 690 -15.39 -24.07 -16.66
C LEU A 690 -16.36 -22.92 -16.96
N GLU A 691 -17.67 -23.15 -16.84
CA GLU A 691 -18.69 -22.13 -17.07
C GLU A 691 -18.50 -20.94 -16.10
N ILE A 692 -18.33 -21.20 -14.81
CA ILE A 692 -18.09 -20.16 -13.78
C ILE A 692 -16.76 -19.43 -14.01
N MET A 693 -15.70 -20.15 -14.38
CA MET A 693 -14.40 -19.52 -14.62
C MET A 693 -14.41 -18.66 -15.89
N SER A 694 -15.04 -19.14 -16.97
CA SER A 694 -15.19 -18.39 -18.21
C SER A 694 -16.04 -17.12 -18.03
N PHE A 695 -17.04 -17.19 -17.15
CA PHE A 695 -17.82 -16.04 -16.73
C PHE A 695 -16.97 -14.96 -16.06
N GLU A 696 -16.11 -15.37 -15.11
CA GLU A 696 -15.19 -14.47 -14.42
C GLU A 696 -14.19 -13.83 -15.40
N GLU A 697 -13.69 -14.59 -16.39
CA GLU A 697 -12.81 -14.08 -17.43
C GLU A 697 -13.49 -13.03 -18.33
N VAL A 698 -14.75 -13.26 -18.72
CA VAL A 698 -15.56 -12.30 -19.50
C VAL A 698 -15.81 -11.02 -18.69
N LYS A 699 -16.17 -11.17 -17.41
CA LYS A 699 -16.36 -10.04 -16.49
C LYS A 699 -15.09 -9.20 -16.37
N ARG A 700 -13.94 -9.87 -16.23
CA ARG A 700 -12.62 -9.24 -16.14
C ARG A 700 -12.23 -8.49 -17.43
N ARG A 701 -12.35 -9.13 -18.60
CA ARG A 701 -11.93 -8.52 -19.88
C ARG A 701 -12.75 -7.30 -20.26
N ASN A 702 -14.03 -7.28 -19.88
CA ASN A 702 -14.98 -6.26 -20.35
C ASN A 702 -15.42 -5.26 -19.25
N GLN A 703 -14.88 -5.34 -18.03
CA GLN A 703 -15.29 -4.52 -16.87
C GLN A 703 -16.82 -4.53 -16.63
N PHE A 704 -17.49 -5.63 -16.95
CA PHE A 704 -18.94 -5.73 -16.83
C PHE A 704 -19.39 -5.89 -15.37
N SER A 705 -20.56 -5.32 -15.03
CA SER A 705 -21.27 -5.72 -13.82
C SER A 705 -21.67 -7.21 -13.91
N HIS A 706 -21.96 -7.86 -12.78
CA HIS A 706 -22.32 -9.29 -12.79
C HIS A 706 -23.53 -9.56 -13.71
N GLY A 707 -24.55 -8.69 -13.71
CA GLY A 707 -25.69 -8.81 -14.62
C GLY A 707 -25.33 -8.63 -16.10
N GLN A 708 -24.41 -7.71 -16.42
CA GLN A 708 -23.94 -7.49 -17.80
C GLN A 708 -23.08 -8.64 -18.32
N ALA A 709 -22.21 -9.20 -17.48
CA ALA A 709 -21.45 -10.39 -17.81
C ALA A 709 -22.38 -11.58 -18.02
N LEU A 710 -23.44 -11.73 -17.21
CA LEU A 710 -24.41 -12.85 -17.29
C LEU A 710 -25.22 -12.76 -18.57
N HIS A 711 -25.69 -11.57 -18.89
CA HIS A 711 -26.34 -11.31 -20.15
C HIS A 711 -25.41 -11.59 -21.34
N PHE A 712 -24.14 -11.15 -21.31
CA PHE A 712 -23.18 -11.39 -22.38
C PHE A 712 -22.79 -12.87 -22.53
N TYR A 713 -22.61 -13.58 -21.43
CA TYR A 713 -22.28 -15.00 -21.41
C TYR A 713 -23.47 -15.84 -21.90
N LEU A 714 -24.68 -15.55 -21.43
CA LEU A 714 -25.91 -16.21 -21.87
C LEU A 714 -26.21 -15.91 -23.34
N LEU A 715 -26.00 -14.69 -23.84
CA LEU A 715 -26.16 -14.38 -25.26
C LEU A 715 -25.19 -15.16 -26.16
N ASN A 716 -23.97 -15.44 -25.69
CA ASN A 716 -22.97 -16.20 -26.43
C ASN A 716 -23.13 -17.72 -26.30
N ASN A 717 -23.72 -18.21 -25.21
CA ASN A 717 -23.87 -19.64 -24.89
C ASN A 717 -25.32 -20.14 -24.88
N ALA A 718 -26.30 -19.30 -25.22
CA ALA A 718 -27.67 -19.73 -25.40
C ALA A 718 -27.72 -20.79 -26.52
N ASN A 719 -28.11 -22.00 -26.15
CA ASN A 719 -28.51 -23.02 -27.11
C ASN A 719 -29.85 -22.60 -27.71
N PHE A 720 -29.82 -21.88 -28.83
CA PHE A 720 -31.00 -21.42 -29.58
C PHE A 720 -31.81 -22.57 -30.25
N HIS A 721 -31.67 -23.81 -29.79
CA HIS A 721 -32.45 -24.94 -30.27
C HIS A 721 -33.90 -24.95 -29.75
N ASP A 722 -34.19 -24.22 -28.66
CA ASP A 722 -35.51 -24.23 -28.01
C ASP A 722 -36.47 -23.12 -28.47
N PHE A 723 -36.11 -22.33 -29.49
CA PHE A 723 -37.05 -21.37 -30.10
C PHE A 723 -37.88 -22.07 -31.20
N PRO A 724 -39.23 -22.05 -31.11
CA PRO A 724 -40.10 -22.66 -32.11
C PRO A 724 -40.14 -21.74 -33.35
N LEU A 725 -39.09 -21.82 -34.16
CA LEU A 725 -39.04 -21.18 -35.47
C LEU A 725 -39.22 -22.29 -36.50
N GLU A 726 -40.27 -22.18 -37.32
CA GLU A 726 -40.75 -23.21 -38.26
C GLU A 726 -39.72 -23.67 -39.32
N ASN A 727 -38.53 -23.05 -39.39
CA ASN A 727 -37.54 -23.38 -40.42
C ASN A 727 -36.09 -23.15 -39.94
N ALA A 728 -35.25 -24.18 -40.08
CA ALA A 728 -33.80 -24.17 -39.79
C ALA A 728 -33.02 -23.05 -40.52
N LYS A 729 -33.53 -22.59 -41.67
CA LYS A 729 -32.95 -21.48 -42.43
C LYS A 729 -33.17 -20.12 -41.75
N CYS A 730 -34.30 -19.93 -41.05
CA CYS A 730 -34.60 -18.71 -40.31
C CYS A 730 -33.88 -18.68 -38.94
N GLN A 731 -33.70 -19.82 -38.26
CA GLN A 731 -32.78 -19.93 -37.12
C GLN A 731 -31.35 -19.53 -37.49
N ARG A 732 -30.80 -20.03 -38.61
CA ARG A 732 -29.44 -19.65 -39.07
C ARG A 732 -29.30 -18.16 -39.39
N LYS A 733 -30.31 -17.54 -40.01
CA LYS A 733 -30.28 -16.09 -40.31
C LYS A 733 -30.33 -15.23 -39.06
N LEU A 734 -31.17 -15.58 -38.08
CA LEU A 734 -31.25 -14.89 -36.80
C LEU A 734 -29.93 -15.01 -36.01
N LEU A 735 -29.33 -16.20 -35.98
CA LEU A 735 -28.03 -16.42 -35.36
C LEU A 735 -26.91 -15.59 -36.02
N LEU A 736 -26.92 -15.48 -37.35
CA LEU A 736 -25.95 -14.68 -38.09
C LEU A 736 -26.13 -13.18 -37.84
N PHE A 737 -27.39 -12.73 -37.71
CA PHE A 737 -27.74 -11.34 -37.41
C PHE A 737 -27.31 -10.96 -36.00
N ILE A 738 -27.61 -11.77 -34.98
CA ILE A 738 -27.19 -11.53 -33.59
C ILE A 738 -25.66 -11.50 -33.49
N ARG A 739 -24.95 -12.44 -34.15
CA ARG A 739 -23.47 -12.42 -34.20
C ARG A 739 -22.92 -11.15 -34.86
N LYS A 740 -23.50 -10.69 -35.96
CA LYS A 740 -23.10 -9.43 -36.62
C LYS A 740 -23.44 -8.20 -35.76
N PHE A 741 -24.55 -8.22 -35.03
CA PHE A 741 -24.97 -7.15 -34.13
C PHE A 741 -24.07 -7.02 -32.90
N VAL A 742 -23.67 -8.14 -32.29
CA VAL A 742 -22.69 -8.19 -31.19
C VAL A 742 -21.32 -7.68 -31.64
N ILE A 743 -20.89 -8.07 -32.86
CA ILE A 743 -19.65 -7.55 -33.47
C ILE A 743 -19.75 -6.03 -33.74
N LYS A 744 -20.91 -5.54 -34.18
CA LYS A 744 -21.12 -4.11 -34.43
C LYS A 744 -21.08 -3.27 -33.14
N ILE A 745 -21.68 -3.76 -32.07
CA ILE A 745 -21.55 -3.16 -30.73
C ILE A 745 -20.08 -3.16 -30.28
N GLN A 746 -19.32 -4.24 -30.49
CA GLN A 746 -17.87 -4.26 -30.18
C GLN A 746 -17.06 -3.22 -30.94
N THR A 747 -17.40 -2.93 -32.21
CA THR A 747 -16.68 -1.92 -33.01
C THR A 747 -17.10 -0.49 -32.67
N GLU A 748 -18.36 -0.25 -32.29
CA GLU A 748 -18.87 1.10 -32.00
C GLU A 748 -18.69 1.51 -30.52
N SER A 749 -18.50 0.55 -29.61
CA SER A 749 -18.19 0.81 -28.18
C SER A 749 -16.79 1.39 -27.92
N ASN A 750 -15.94 1.45 -28.95
CA ASN A 750 -14.63 2.10 -28.91
C ASN A 750 -14.67 3.59 -29.29
N ILE A 751 -15.86 4.16 -29.52
CA ILE A 751 -16.04 5.60 -29.77
C ILE A 751 -16.91 6.20 -28.66
N ALA A 752 -16.23 6.80 -27.68
CA ALA A 752 -16.65 7.93 -26.85
C ALA A 752 -18.12 7.98 -26.34
N PHE A 753 -18.33 7.53 -25.10
CA PHE A 753 -19.28 8.19 -24.18
C PHE A 753 -18.54 9.25 -23.36
N ILE A 754 -18.06 10.29 -24.06
CA ILE A 754 -17.62 11.56 -23.46
C ILE A 754 -18.28 12.67 -24.26
N GLY A 755 -19.31 13.29 -23.68
CA GLY A 755 -19.93 14.50 -24.23
C GLY A 755 -21.45 14.50 -24.08
N ASP A 756 -21.97 15.49 -23.38
CA ASP A 756 -23.37 15.93 -23.33
C ASP A 756 -24.40 15.08 -22.57
N ALA A 757 -24.28 15.16 -21.24
CA ALA A 757 -25.44 15.15 -20.35
C ALA A 757 -25.55 16.51 -19.64
N ARG A 758 -25.96 17.55 -20.38
CA ARG A 758 -26.63 18.72 -19.80
C ARG A 758 -27.80 19.09 -20.70
N VAL A 759 -28.94 19.28 -20.04
CA VAL A 759 -30.21 19.87 -20.51
C VAL A 759 -31.29 18.87 -20.93
N ALA A 760 -32.46 19.09 -20.31
CA ALA A 760 -33.81 18.60 -20.59
C ALA A 760 -34.22 17.23 -20.05
N GLY A 761 -35.06 17.30 -18.99
CA GLY A 761 -35.99 16.24 -18.66
C GLY A 761 -37.15 16.12 -19.67
N ASN A 762 -38.00 15.15 -19.37
CA ASN A 762 -39.12 14.61 -20.15
C ASN A 762 -38.77 13.43 -21.07
N GLY A 763 -39.50 12.34 -20.84
CA GLY A 763 -39.41 11.10 -21.59
C GLY A 763 -39.56 11.34 -23.08
N SER A 764 -38.74 10.65 -23.86
CA SER A 764 -38.96 10.48 -25.28
C SER A 764 -38.52 9.10 -25.73
N SER A 765 -39.41 8.50 -26.48
CA SER A 765 -39.32 7.26 -27.22
C SER A 765 -38.18 7.31 -28.25
N LEU A 766 -37.59 6.14 -28.52
CA LEU A 766 -36.74 5.92 -29.68
C LEU A 766 -37.38 6.49 -30.96
N SER A 767 -36.61 7.27 -31.72
CA SER A 767 -37.06 7.92 -32.95
C SER A 767 -37.51 6.90 -33.99
N THR A 768 -38.56 7.26 -34.72
CA THR A 768 -39.25 6.47 -35.76
C THR A 768 -38.36 6.06 -36.94
N HIS A 769 -37.16 6.61 -37.07
CA HIS A 769 -36.19 6.22 -38.08
C HIS A 769 -35.49 4.88 -37.78
N SER A 770 -35.40 4.49 -36.51
CA SER A 770 -34.80 3.20 -36.13
C SER A 770 -35.76 2.04 -36.47
N ARG A 771 -37.05 2.18 -36.18
CA ARG A 771 -38.10 1.14 -36.39
C ARG A 771 -38.20 0.62 -37.82
N THR A 772 -38.00 1.46 -38.83
CA THR A 772 -38.16 1.08 -40.25
C THR A 772 -37.01 0.22 -40.76
N GLN A 773 -35.80 0.34 -40.18
CA GLN A 773 -34.66 -0.54 -40.52
C GLN A 773 -34.76 -1.93 -39.87
N TRP A 774 -35.49 -2.08 -38.77
CA TRP A 774 -35.69 -3.38 -38.11
C TRP A 774 -36.61 -4.32 -38.89
N VAL A 775 -37.53 -3.77 -39.70
CA VAL A 775 -38.49 -4.57 -40.49
C VAL A 775 -37.91 -5.00 -41.85
N GLN A 776 -36.94 -4.27 -42.43
CA GLN A 776 -36.41 -4.57 -43.77
C GLN A 776 -35.49 -5.80 -43.86
N VAL A 777 -34.99 -6.35 -42.75
CA VAL A 777 -34.03 -7.47 -42.76
C VAL A 777 -34.71 -8.84 -42.66
N LEU A 778 -35.98 -8.87 -42.27
CA LEU A 778 -36.78 -10.08 -42.21
C LEU A 778 -37.80 -10.04 -43.34
N ASP A 779 -37.43 -10.69 -44.45
CA ASP A 779 -38.31 -10.96 -45.59
C ASP A 779 -39.68 -11.47 -45.11
N GLU A 780 -40.78 -10.98 -45.71
CA GLU A 780 -42.19 -11.27 -45.35
C GLU A 780 -42.57 -12.77 -45.44
N SER A 781 -41.62 -13.63 -45.79
CA SER A 781 -41.80 -15.05 -46.03
C SER A 781 -41.62 -15.97 -44.82
N CYS A 782 -41.30 -15.47 -43.61
CA CYS A 782 -40.94 -16.32 -42.46
C CYS A 782 -41.89 -16.30 -41.23
N THR A 783 -43.02 -15.58 -41.21
CA THR A 783 -44.02 -15.69 -40.12
C THR A 783 -45.42 -15.27 -40.54
N SER A 784 -46.44 -16.01 -40.12
CA SER A 784 -47.86 -15.63 -40.21
C SER A 784 -48.29 -14.55 -39.19
N ASN A 785 -47.41 -14.12 -38.27
CA ASN A 785 -47.72 -13.09 -37.28
C ASN A 785 -46.47 -12.32 -36.78
N PRO A 786 -46.16 -11.14 -37.35
CA PRO A 786 -44.98 -10.32 -37.01
C PRO A 786 -44.93 -9.84 -35.54
N SER A 787 -46.06 -9.85 -34.85
CA SER A 787 -46.23 -9.37 -33.46
C SER A 787 -45.42 -10.19 -32.44
N ASN A 788 -45.23 -11.49 -32.69
CA ASN A 788 -44.55 -12.39 -31.75
C ASN A 788 -43.03 -12.18 -31.70
N LEU A 789 -42.39 -11.82 -32.81
CA LEU A 789 -40.94 -11.63 -32.84
C LEU A 789 -40.52 -10.34 -32.12
N LEU A 790 -41.35 -9.29 -32.22
CA LEU A 790 -41.14 -8.05 -31.49
C LEU A 790 -41.32 -8.25 -29.98
N ASN A 791 -42.29 -9.09 -29.57
CA ASN A 791 -42.47 -9.45 -28.16
C ASN A 791 -41.31 -10.29 -27.61
N VAL A 792 -40.75 -11.22 -28.40
CA VAL A 792 -39.55 -11.99 -27.99
C VAL A 792 -38.32 -11.09 -27.85
N ILE A 793 -38.15 -10.11 -28.76
CA ILE A 793 -37.06 -9.13 -28.64
C ILE A 793 -37.26 -8.22 -27.43
N LEU A 794 -38.50 -7.86 -27.10
CA LEU A 794 -38.85 -7.05 -25.92
C LEU A 794 -38.71 -7.84 -24.60
N GLU A 795 -39.05 -9.14 -24.56
CA GLU A 795 -38.82 -10.02 -23.40
C GLU A 795 -37.32 -10.24 -23.10
N ILE A 796 -36.47 -10.26 -24.14
CA ILE A 796 -35.01 -10.32 -23.98
C ILE A 796 -34.43 -8.98 -23.47
N TRP A 797 -35.19 -7.87 -23.61
CA TRP A 797 -34.75 -6.51 -23.30
C TRP A 797 -35.41 -5.87 -22.07
N GLU A 798 -36.36 -6.52 -21.39
CA GLU A 798 -36.86 -6.00 -20.11
C GLU A 798 -35.79 -6.09 -19.01
N PRO A 799 -35.44 -4.99 -18.33
CA PRO A 799 -34.67 -5.07 -17.11
C PRO A 799 -35.51 -5.75 -16.03
N LEU A 800 -34.92 -6.71 -15.30
CA LEU A 800 -35.47 -7.27 -14.06
C LEU A 800 -36.13 -6.14 -13.22
N PRO A 801 -37.38 -6.33 -12.74
CA PRO A 801 -38.06 -5.31 -11.97
C PRO A 801 -37.25 -4.95 -10.72
N LEU A 802 -37.05 -3.65 -10.54
CA LEU A 802 -36.61 -3.02 -9.30
C LEU A 802 -37.28 -3.72 -8.11
N ILE A 803 -36.47 -4.23 -7.18
CA ILE A 803 -36.91 -4.60 -5.84
C ILE A 803 -37.44 -3.31 -5.20
N SER A 804 -38.74 -3.09 -5.29
CA SER A 804 -39.48 -2.28 -4.35
C SER A 804 -39.75 -3.16 -3.13
N ARG A 805 -39.17 -2.80 -2.00
CA ARG A 805 -39.77 -3.09 -0.69
C ARG A 805 -39.71 -1.87 0.19
N SER A 806 -40.92 -1.45 0.56
CA SER A 806 -41.32 -0.88 1.83
C SER A 806 -40.52 -1.38 3.02
#